data_AF-A0A2G6J9S2-F1
#
_entry.id   AF-A0A2G6J9S2-F1
#
_cell.length_a   1.000
_cell.length_b   1.000
_cell.length_c   1.000
_cell.angle_alpha   90.00
_cell.angle_beta   90.00
_cell.angle_gamma   90.00
#
_symmetry.space_group_name_H-M   'P 1'
#
loop_
_entity.id
_entity.type
_entity.pdbx_description
1 polymer ?
#
loop_
_entity_poly.entity_id
_entity_poly.type
_entity_poly.pdbx_seq_one_letter_code
_entity_poly.pdbx_strand_id
1 'polypeptide(L)'
;MSALAAAACGDDDPIRSPASAERRAAVSGAAPLADASGTVDTWTAPVDTWTAPVDTVGPADTTPPADTTPPADTTPPADTTPPADTTPPADTVNPTAPVLSSAEVLAIPWVAAGSGGGQAQLLVQNAGGASSLSVSLSGASELSLAPAPTSIGAGATISVTVAFAGADTPLVARGELQITGGASALEVPVWGVAGDPAITTGTWAPLTSEDGVLYGHGVTLEFPTAPYPSPGGSWSDPSVLLFVPADFRDRGATDLVVHFHGFRATLDDEVPRHRYREQLHASGANAVLVVPQGPVDANSGDFGKLMEPGGLEALVLDVVSALFRDGWIASPVAADLILTAHSGGYQGVAENLDAVTEAGQVVSAHLFDGLYAREDQYIGFATAGGLFRSNYTTSGGTLAANQATASSLGAATAVTFGRLRDEDAVIWLSGGTHDEAMRHETAFAETLRWAARRSRRGPRVELRAATSSGGTITVTWLSPDDDDLDGFVVEASTDGASWATAATTGPEADGLSFGAGGARWVRVVPLTEGVAAAGALPSDAVFVGGDVDALVVDGFDRVLGGSFSGLHHDFAGRVGAALGAAAAASNEAVLRGEVAMSAYDVVIWLVGDESTGDHTFDPDEQDAITAYLDGGGALVASGSEIGWDLDAKGHGRAFLTSLGADYAGDDANSYTVSGVGALSSVDPFTFSGASAPYQEDFPDALRVGGDGEEVLRYGSGQAAAVGLGGRAVVVGFPLELVDDPADLAVVVSALATFARGE
;
A
#
# COMPACT_ATOMS: atom_id res chain seq x y z
N MET A 1 -45.99 -4.09 50.62
CA MET A 1 -45.48 -5.18 51.49
C MET A 1 -45.94 -6.51 50.92
N SER A 2 -45.02 -7.25 50.29
CA SER A 2 -44.88 -8.71 50.33
C SER A 2 -43.85 -9.10 49.27
N ALA A 3 -42.76 -9.68 49.75
CA ALA A 3 -41.63 -10.21 48.99
C ALA A 3 -41.99 -11.53 48.29
N LEU A 4 -41.19 -11.97 47.33
CA LEU A 4 -40.31 -13.15 47.49
C LEU A 4 -39.36 -13.32 46.29
N ALA A 5 -38.24 -13.99 46.57
CA ALA A 5 -37.02 -14.14 45.79
C ALA A 5 -36.88 -15.50 45.06
N ALA A 6 -35.72 -15.69 44.40
CA ALA A 6 -35.10 -16.89 43.78
C ALA A 6 -35.14 -16.87 42.23
N ALA A 7 -34.11 -17.25 41.44
CA ALA A 7 -32.79 -17.83 41.66
C ALA A 7 -31.88 -17.61 40.41
N ALA A 8 -30.60 -17.95 40.56
CA ALA A 8 -29.45 -17.78 39.65
C ALA A 8 -29.48 -18.54 38.31
N CYS A 9 -28.76 -17.98 37.32
CA CYS A 9 -27.81 -18.50 36.30
C CYS A 9 -27.32 -17.20 35.60
N GLY A 10 -26.05 -16.82 35.42
CA GLY A 10 -24.89 -17.58 34.99
C GLY A 10 -24.54 -17.14 33.56
N ASP A 11 -24.37 -15.83 33.33
CA ASP A 11 -24.04 -15.26 32.01
C ASP A 11 -22.53 -15.03 31.93
N ASP A 12 -21.86 -15.86 31.12
CA ASP A 12 -20.52 -15.59 30.60
C ASP A 12 -20.69 -14.62 29.40
N ASP A 13 -20.60 -13.31 29.70
CA ASP A 13 -20.36 -12.26 28.69
C ASP A 13 -18.94 -12.51 28.09
N PRO A 14 -18.77 -12.54 26.76
CA PRO A 14 -17.43 -12.48 26.19
C PRO A 14 -16.80 -11.15 26.64
N ILE A 15 -15.51 -11.19 27.00
CA ILE A 15 -14.74 -10.07 27.56
C ILE A 15 -14.91 -8.84 26.68
N ARG A 16 -15.86 -7.97 27.04
CA ARG A 16 -15.98 -6.63 26.49
C ARG A 16 -14.83 -5.83 27.06
N SER A 17 -13.96 -5.29 26.20
CA SER A 17 -13.06 -4.22 26.61
C SER A 17 -13.87 -3.10 27.28
N PRO A 18 -13.48 -2.57 28.45
CA PRO A 18 -14.18 -1.46 29.10
C PRO A 18 -14.35 -0.24 28.18
N ALA A 19 -13.46 -0.07 27.19
CA ALA A 19 -13.49 1.03 26.22
C ALA A 19 -14.69 0.97 25.26
N SER A 20 -15.21 -0.21 24.92
CA SER A 20 -16.34 -0.35 23.98
C SER A 20 -17.70 -0.01 24.63
N ALA A 21 -17.84 -0.25 25.93
CA ALA A 21 -19.05 0.12 26.68
C ALA A 21 -19.13 1.64 26.93
N GLU A 22 -17.99 2.30 27.18
CA GLU A 22 -17.92 3.76 27.33
C GLU A 22 -18.13 4.49 25.99
N ARG A 23 -17.67 3.91 24.86
CA ARG A 23 -17.92 4.45 23.50
C ARG A 23 -19.39 4.41 23.09
N ARG A 24 -20.09 3.28 23.30
CA ARG A 24 -21.54 3.18 23.01
C ARG A 24 -22.40 4.21 23.76
N ALA A 25 -21.98 4.62 24.96
CA ALA A 25 -22.70 5.60 25.76
C ALA A 25 -22.51 7.05 25.30
N ALA A 26 -21.44 7.34 24.54
CA ALA A 26 -21.16 8.69 24.03
C ALA A 26 -21.86 8.96 22.68
N VAL A 27 -22.05 7.93 21.84
CA VAL A 27 -22.63 8.05 20.49
C VAL A 27 -24.17 8.04 20.50
N SER A 28 -24.82 7.35 21.46
CA SER A 28 -26.28 7.16 21.48
C SER A 28 -27.11 8.41 21.89
N GLY A 29 -26.50 9.59 21.95
CA GLY A 29 -27.14 10.84 22.40
C GLY A 29 -27.74 11.72 21.30
N ALA A 30 -27.50 11.41 20.02
CA ALA A 30 -27.95 12.23 18.89
C ALA A 30 -29.38 11.84 18.45
N ALA A 31 -30.26 12.84 18.35
CA ALA A 31 -31.61 12.64 17.82
C ALA A 31 -31.57 12.50 16.29
N PRO A 32 -32.42 11.65 15.67
CA PRO A 32 -32.54 11.60 14.22
C PRO A 32 -33.12 12.93 13.70
N LEU A 33 -32.39 13.58 12.79
CA LEU A 33 -32.88 14.75 12.06
C LEU A 33 -33.37 14.31 10.68
N ALA A 34 -34.51 14.86 10.27
CA ALA A 34 -35.13 14.60 8.97
C ALA A 34 -34.23 15.02 7.81
N ASP A 35 -34.37 14.27 6.70
CA ASP A 35 -33.86 14.57 5.36
C ASP A 35 -33.82 16.08 5.08
N ALA A 36 -32.62 16.58 4.75
CA ALA A 36 -32.40 17.94 4.30
C ALA A 36 -32.89 18.12 2.86
N SER A 37 -34.17 17.85 2.62
CA SER A 37 -34.88 18.27 1.41
C SER A 37 -35.21 19.77 1.53
N GLY A 38 -34.22 20.66 1.39
CA GLY A 38 -34.48 22.06 1.75
C GLY A 38 -33.44 23.12 1.42
N THR A 39 -32.88 23.14 0.21
CA THR A 39 -32.89 24.29 -0.73
C THR A 39 -31.99 23.90 -1.90
N VAL A 40 -32.64 23.68 -3.04
CA VAL A 40 -31.98 23.50 -4.33
C VAL A 40 -31.34 24.83 -4.71
N ASP A 41 -30.05 24.97 -4.48
CA ASP A 41 -29.25 25.85 -5.32
C ASP A 41 -28.91 25.04 -6.56
N THR A 42 -29.32 25.51 -7.73
CA THR A 42 -29.14 24.81 -8.99
C THR A 42 -27.65 24.80 -9.33
N TRP A 43 -26.92 23.80 -8.84
CA TRP A 43 -25.59 23.49 -9.31
C TRP A 43 -25.72 22.87 -10.71
N THR A 44 -25.56 23.73 -11.72
CA THR A 44 -25.23 23.29 -13.07
C THR A 44 -23.75 22.94 -13.12
N ALA A 45 -23.44 21.64 -13.14
CA ALA A 45 -22.11 21.16 -13.45
C ALA A 45 -21.65 21.67 -14.83
N PRO A 46 -20.38 22.07 -15.00
CA PRO A 46 -19.81 22.20 -16.33
C PRO A 46 -19.82 20.80 -16.97
N VAL A 47 -20.33 20.73 -18.20
CA VAL A 47 -20.21 19.53 -19.04
C VAL A 47 -18.76 19.47 -19.50
N ASP A 48 -17.95 18.67 -18.81
CA ASP A 48 -16.62 18.34 -19.33
C ASP A 48 -16.74 17.12 -20.23
N THR A 49 -16.63 17.36 -21.53
CA THR A 49 -16.63 16.30 -22.54
C THR A 49 -15.26 15.64 -22.55
N TRP A 50 -15.06 14.66 -21.69
CA TRP A 50 -14.01 13.68 -21.93
C TRP A 50 -14.37 12.92 -23.21
N THR A 51 -13.53 13.09 -24.23
CA THR A 51 -13.62 12.33 -25.47
C THR A 51 -12.72 11.11 -25.31
N ALA A 52 -13.31 9.92 -25.35
CA ALA A 52 -12.57 8.67 -25.36
C ALA A 52 -11.54 8.67 -26.51
N PRO A 53 -10.32 8.13 -26.31
CA PRO A 53 -9.37 7.97 -27.40
C PRO A 53 -9.95 7.15 -28.53
N VAL A 54 -9.72 7.61 -29.76
CA VAL A 54 -10.11 6.92 -30.99
C VAL A 54 -9.29 5.65 -31.12
N ASP A 55 -9.99 4.52 -31.25
CA ASP A 55 -9.48 3.19 -31.56
C ASP A 55 -8.57 3.25 -32.80
N THR A 56 -7.26 3.18 -32.59
CA THR A 56 -6.27 3.14 -33.68
C THR A 56 -5.88 1.69 -33.95
N VAL A 57 -6.06 1.33 -35.22
CA VAL A 57 -5.84 0.02 -35.83
C VAL A 57 -4.51 -0.59 -35.37
N GLY A 58 -4.60 -1.77 -34.74
CA GLY A 58 -3.44 -2.53 -34.28
C GLY A 58 -2.44 -2.85 -35.40
N PRO A 59 -1.14 -2.95 -35.08
CA PRO A 59 -0.12 -3.26 -36.07
C PRO A 59 -0.29 -4.68 -36.63
N ALA A 60 0.04 -4.80 -37.91
CA ALA A 60 -0.11 -6.01 -38.70
C ALA A 60 0.77 -7.17 -38.18
N ASP A 61 0.16 -8.36 -38.24
CA ASP A 61 0.71 -9.69 -37.99
C ASP A 61 2.11 -9.90 -38.61
N THR A 62 3.16 -9.93 -37.78
CA THR A 62 4.51 -10.30 -38.20
C THR A 62 4.77 -11.78 -37.93
N THR A 63 5.12 -12.49 -38.99
CA THR A 63 5.48 -13.92 -39.02
C THR A 63 6.57 -14.30 -38.00
N PRO A 64 6.53 -15.52 -37.42
CA PRO A 64 7.55 -15.97 -36.46
C PRO A 64 8.92 -16.11 -37.13
N PRO A 65 10.03 -15.81 -36.42
CA PRO A 65 11.37 -16.08 -36.91
C PRO A 65 11.65 -17.59 -36.97
N ALA A 66 12.49 -17.98 -37.94
CA ALA A 66 12.85 -19.36 -38.25
C ALA A 66 13.68 -20.05 -37.17
N ASP A 67 13.47 -21.36 -37.03
CA ASP A 67 14.25 -22.30 -36.20
C ASP A 67 15.76 -22.10 -36.36
N THR A 68 16.43 -21.77 -35.25
CA THR A 68 17.89 -21.83 -35.14
C THR A 68 18.31 -23.20 -34.62
N THR A 69 19.31 -23.77 -35.29
CA THR A 69 19.92 -25.07 -35.00
C THR A 69 20.55 -25.13 -33.60
N PRO A 70 20.54 -26.29 -32.91
CA PRO A 70 21.19 -26.42 -31.60
C PRO A 70 22.71 -26.27 -31.70
N PRO A 71 23.39 -25.68 -30.71
CA PRO A 71 24.85 -25.62 -30.68
C PRO A 71 25.45 -27.01 -30.41
N ALA A 72 26.67 -27.18 -30.92
CA ALA A 72 27.44 -28.43 -30.90
C ALA A 72 27.90 -28.85 -29.49
N ASP A 73 27.95 -30.18 -29.29
CA ASP A 73 28.52 -30.87 -28.13
C ASP A 73 29.88 -30.28 -27.74
N THR A 74 29.97 -29.79 -26.50
CA THR A 74 31.25 -29.49 -25.85
C THR A 74 31.62 -30.63 -24.92
N THR A 75 32.91 -30.99 -24.96
CA THR A 75 33.54 -32.09 -24.24
C THR A 75 33.38 -31.97 -22.71
N PRO A 76 33.24 -33.10 -21.97
CA PRO A 76 33.11 -33.07 -20.52
C PRO A 76 34.40 -32.53 -19.85
N PRO A 77 34.30 -31.82 -18.72
CA PRO A 77 35.46 -31.44 -17.94
C PRO A 77 36.10 -32.66 -17.26
N ALA A 78 37.40 -32.55 -17.00
CA ALA A 78 38.22 -33.59 -16.38
C ALA A 78 37.80 -33.91 -14.93
N ASP A 79 37.92 -35.20 -14.58
CA ASP A 79 37.74 -35.75 -13.22
C ASP A 79 38.43 -34.89 -12.15
N THR A 80 37.64 -34.24 -11.31
CA THR A 80 38.10 -33.71 -10.03
C THR A 80 37.98 -34.80 -8.97
N THR A 81 38.99 -34.87 -8.12
CA THR A 81 39.12 -35.83 -7.01
C THR A 81 37.88 -35.83 -6.09
N PRO A 82 37.45 -36.99 -5.58
CA PRO A 82 36.31 -37.06 -4.66
C PRO A 82 36.54 -36.17 -3.43
N PRO A 83 35.51 -35.49 -2.90
CA PRO A 83 35.63 -34.76 -1.66
C PRO A 83 35.98 -35.73 -0.53
N ALA A 84 36.78 -35.26 0.43
CA ALA A 84 37.09 -36.01 1.63
C ALA A 84 35.79 -36.42 2.35
N ASP A 85 35.75 -37.67 2.83
CA ASP A 85 34.67 -38.22 3.66
C ASP A 85 34.28 -37.20 4.74
N THR A 86 33.12 -36.56 4.55
CA THR A 86 32.44 -35.87 5.64
C THR A 86 31.94 -36.95 6.58
N THR A 87 32.25 -36.79 7.87
CA THR A 87 31.64 -37.58 8.93
C THR A 87 30.13 -37.63 8.72
N PRO A 88 29.47 -38.80 8.89
CA PRO A 88 28.01 -38.89 8.81
C PRO A 88 27.39 -37.80 9.70
N PRO A 89 26.25 -37.20 9.31
CA PRO A 89 25.53 -36.32 10.22
C PRO A 89 25.34 -37.08 11.53
N ALA A 90 25.62 -36.42 12.65
CA ALA A 90 25.37 -37.01 13.96
C ALA A 90 23.94 -37.56 13.97
N ASP A 91 23.76 -38.83 14.36
CA ASP A 91 22.45 -39.44 14.56
C ASP A 91 21.60 -38.46 15.37
N THR A 92 20.63 -37.82 14.71
CA THR A 92 19.62 -37.01 15.38
C THR A 92 18.88 -37.97 16.29
N VAL A 93 19.16 -37.89 17.59
CA VAL A 93 18.45 -38.65 18.59
C VAL A 93 16.99 -38.19 18.50
N ASN A 94 16.11 -39.01 17.91
CA ASN A 94 14.69 -38.70 17.85
C ASN A 94 14.21 -38.34 19.26
N PRO A 95 13.52 -37.20 19.44
CA PRO A 95 13.11 -36.77 20.77
C PRO A 95 12.28 -37.88 21.42
N THR A 96 12.67 -38.31 22.63
CA THR A 96 11.95 -39.36 23.36
C THR A 96 10.61 -38.88 23.89
N ALA A 97 10.42 -37.56 24.02
CA ALA A 97 9.13 -36.95 24.30
C ALA A 97 8.33 -36.81 22.99
N PRO A 98 6.99 -36.90 23.04
CA PRO A 98 6.15 -36.60 21.87
C PRO A 98 6.33 -35.15 21.42
N VAL A 99 6.27 -34.94 20.11
CA VAL A 99 6.33 -33.62 19.47
C VAL A 99 5.22 -33.60 18.43
N LEU A 100 4.08 -33.04 18.80
CA LEU A 100 2.88 -33.00 17.95
C LEU A 100 2.92 -31.77 17.03
N SER A 101 2.42 -31.93 15.80
CA SER A 101 2.18 -30.83 14.86
C SER A 101 0.96 -31.11 13.99
N SER A 102 0.31 -30.04 13.52
CA SER A 102 -0.87 -30.08 12.65
C SER A 102 -0.97 -28.79 11.82
N ALA A 103 -2.03 -28.67 11.01
CA ALA A 103 -2.45 -27.36 10.54
C ALA A 103 -2.88 -26.47 11.73
N GLU A 104 -2.74 -25.15 11.57
CA GLU A 104 -3.06 -24.16 12.62
C GLU A 104 -4.56 -24.01 12.84
N VAL A 105 -5.37 -24.24 11.80
CA VAL A 105 -6.83 -24.13 11.83
C VAL A 105 -7.46 -25.35 11.15
N LEU A 106 -8.61 -25.79 11.67
CA LEU A 106 -9.47 -26.79 11.03
C LEU A 106 -10.72 -26.12 10.44
N ALA A 107 -10.65 -25.80 9.15
CA ALA A 107 -11.79 -25.29 8.38
C ALA A 107 -12.67 -26.45 7.88
N ILE A 108 -13.92 -26.52 8.32
CA ILE A 108 -14.92 -27.45 7.79
C ILE A 108 -15.51 -26.85 6.52
N PRO A 109 -15.65 -27.61 5.41
CA PRO A 109 -16.18 -27.09 4.16
C PRO A 109 -17.48 -26.31 4.36
N TRP A 110 -17.55 -25.16 3.71
CA TRP A 110 -18.73 -24.30 3.70
C TRP A 110 -19.98 -25.08 3.26
N VAL A 111 -21.11 -24.80 3.91
CA VAL A 111 -22.43 -25.32 3.52
C VAL A 111 -23.42 -24.19 3.37
N ALA A 112 -24.44 -24.39 2.53
CA ALA A 112 -25.56 -23.46 2.46
C ALA A 112 -26.45 -23.59 3.70
N ALA A 113 -26.90 -22.48 4.26
CA ALA A 113 -27.90 -22.49 5.32
C ALA A 113 -29.14 -23.29 4.89
N GLY A 114 -29.62 -24.18 5.77
CA GLY A 114 -30.72 -25.10 5.52
C GLY A 114 -30.38 -26.35 4.69
N SER A 115 -29.12 -26.53 4.27
CA SER A 115 -28.70 -27.69 3.45
C SER A 115 -28.10 -28.87 4.25
N GLY A 116 -27.97 -28.71 5.57
CA GLY A 116 -27.30 -29.68 6.45
C GLY A 116 -25.81 -29.38 6.60
N GLY A 117 -25.12 -30.26 7.33
CA GLY A 117 -23.75 -30.06 7.78
C GLY A 117 -22.66 -30.74 6.96
N GLY A 118 -21.43 -30.65 7.47
CA GLY A 118 -20.23 -31.21 6.87
C GLY A 118 -19.25 -31.75 7.93
N GLN A 119 -18.09 -32.22 7.49
CA GLN A 119 -17.02 -32.65 8.39
C GLN A 119 -15.65 -32.42 7.77
N ALA A 120 -14.63 -32.22 8.60
CA ALA A 120 -13.24 -32.15 8.19
C ALA A 120 -12.35 -33.01 9.07
N GLN A 121 -11.16 -33.33 8.57
CA GLN A 121 -10.16 -34.12 9.27
C GLN A 121 -8.90 -33.27 9.49
N LEU A 122 -8.49 -33.15 10.74
CA LEU A 122 -7.18 -32.62 11.10
C LEU A 122 -6.17 -33.77 11.09
N LEU A 123 -5.11 -33.64 10.31
CA LEU A 123 -3.98 -34.55 10.37
C LEU A 123 -3.01 -34.10 11.46
N VAL A 124 -2.67 -35.02 12.36
CA VAL A 124 -1.74 -34.76 13.48
C VAL A 124 -0.55 -35.69 13.34
N GLN A 125 0.63 -35.11 13.27
CA GLN A 125 1.90 -35.83 13.19
C GLN A 125 2.61 -35.84 14.54
N ASN A 126 3.32 -36.92 14.85
CA ASN A 126 4.20 -36.99 16.01
C ASN A 126 5.64 -37.26 15.57
N ALA A 127 6.49 -36.25 15.59
CA ALA A 127 7.91 -36.39 15.28
C ALA A 127 8.73 -36.98 16.45
N GLY A 128 8.13 -37.08 17.63
CA GLY A 128 8.78 -37.57 18.85
C GLY A 128 8.43 -39.00 19.23
N GLY A 129 8.59 -39.31 20.53
CA GLY A 129 8.26 -40.62 21.10
C GLY A 129 6.76 -40.91 21.10
N ALA A 130 6.39 -42.20 21.09
CA ALA A 130 4.98 -42.61 21.17
C ALA A 130 4.31 -42.11 22.46
N SER A 131 3.03 -41.75 22.39
CA SER A 131 2.27 -41.20 23.52
C SER A 131 0.81 -41.64 23.52
N SER A 132 0.20 -41.71 24.70
CA SER A 132 -1.26 -41.63 24.82
C SER A 132 -1.74 -40.24 24.41
N LEU A 133 -2.96 -40.16 23.90
CA LEU A 133 -3.60 -38.92 23.50
C LEU A 133 -4.89 -38.68 24.27
N SER A 134 -5.13 -37.41 24.60
CA SER A 134 -6.44 -36.89 24.97
C SER A 134 -6.87 -35.85 23.95
N VAL A 135 -8.08 -36.01 23.41
CA VAL A 135 -8.67 -35.13 22.40
C VAL A 135 -10.01 -34.64 22.92
N SER A 136 -10.21 -33.33 22.92
CA SER A 136 -11.47 -32.70 23.34
C SER A 136 -11.81 -31.52 22.43
N LEU A 137 -13.11 -31.25 22.29
CA LEU A 137 -13.64 -30.12 21.54
C LEU A 137 -14.53 -29.29 22.47
N SER A 138 -14.33 -27.98 22.47
CA SER A 138 -15.18 -26.99 23.14
C SER A 138 -15.70 -25.96 22.12
N GLY A 139 -16.68 -25.13 22.53
CA GLY A 139 -17.25 -24.08 21.70
C GLY A 139 -18.67 -24.38 21.22
N ALA A 140 -18.96 -24.00 19.98
CA ALA A 140 -20.30 -24.06 19.39
C ALA A 140 -20.94 -25.46 19.47
N SER A 141 -22.23 -25.48 19.81
CA SER A 141 -22.98 -26.72 20.02
C SER A 141 -23.23 -27.53 18.74
N GLU A 142 -23.09 -26.87 17.60
CA GLU A 142 -23.21 -27.38 16.24
C GLU A 142 -21.97 -28.20 15.83
N LEU A 143 -20.87 -28.07 16.57
CA LEU A 143 -19.64 -28.80 16.34
C LEU A 143 -19.58 -30.04 17.23
N SER A 144 -19.17 -31.16 16.64
CA SER A 144 -19.07 -32.44 17.36
C SER A 144 -17.82 -33.22 16.97
N LEU A 145 -17.17 -33.79 17.98
CA LEU A 145 -15.98 -34.61 17.82
C LEU A 145 -16.38 -36.05 17.54
N ALA A 146 -15.92 -36.61 16.41
CA ALA A 146 -16.05 -38.04 16.15
C ALA A 146 -15.17 -38.87 17.10
N PRO A 147 -15.37 -40.19 17.25
CA PRO A 147 -14.49 -41.03 18.07
C PRO A 147 -13.01 -40.84 17.70
N ALA A 148 -12.23 -40.26 18.63
CA ALA A 148 -10.85 -39.85 18.38
C ALA A 148 -9.83 -40.92 18.80
N PRO A 149 -8.64 -40.98 18.17
CA PRO A 149 -7.55 -41.87 18.60
C PRO A 149 -7.07 -41.55 20.01
N THR A 150 -6.80 -42.59 20.81
CA THR A 150 -6.32 -42.46 22.20
C THR A 150 -4.81 -42.63 22.34
N SER A 151 -4.08 -42.82 21.23
CA SER A 151 -2.63 -42.92 21.21
C SER A 151 -2.07 -42.62 19.82
N ILE A 152 -0.80 -42.21 19.78
CA ILE A 152 -0.05 -41.99 18.55
C ILE A 152 1.36 -42.59 18.69
N GLY A 153 1.79 -43.31 17.65
CA GLY A 153 3.14 -43.89 17.58
C GLY A 153 4.21 -42.82 17.32
N ALA A 154 5.47 -43.19 17.50
CA ALA A 154 6.59 -42.35 17.08
C ALA A 154 6.66 -42.28 15.54
N GLY A 155 6.81 -41.08 14.98
CA GLY A 155 6.79 -40.84 13.54
C GLY A 155 5.45 -41.12 12.86
N ALA A 156 4.38 -41.33 13.63
CA ALA A 156 3.06 -41.65 13.08
C ALA A 156 2.24 -40.39 12.78
N THR A 157 1.31 -40.52 11.84
CA THR A 157 0.27 -39.54 11.54
C THR A 157 -1.09 -40.16 11.83
N ILE A 158 -1.96 -39.43 12.52
CA ILE A 158 -3.36 -39.81 12.76
C ILE A 158 -4.28 -38.74 12.19
N SER A 159 -5.57 -39.08 12.08
CA SER A 159 -6.62 -38.10 11.80
C SER A 159 -7.57 -37.93 12.99
N VAL A 160 -7.99 -36.68 13.22
CA VAL A 160 -9.06 -36.31 14.15
C VAL A 160 -10.17 -35.66 13.33
N THR A 161 -11.38 -36.22 13.40
CA THR A 161 -12.52 -35.74 12.60
C THR A 161 -13.46 -34.90 13.47
N VAL A 162 -13.77 -33.69 12.99
CA VAL A 162 -14.81 -32.83 13.58
C VAL A 162 -15.92 -32.62 12.55
N ALA A 163 -17.16 -32.75 13.01
CA ALA A 163 -18.36 -32.54 12.20
C ALA A 163 -19.08 -31.27 12.65
N PHE A 164 -19.59 -30.52 11.67
CA PHE A 164 -20.49 -29.39 11.84
C PHE A 164 -21.88 -29.82 11.41
N ALA A 165 -22.90 -29.61 12.23
CA ALA A 165 -24.28 -30.03 11.95
C ALA A 165 -24.97 -29.19 10.85
N GLY A 166 -24.44 -28.01 10.52
CA GLY A 166 -25.13 -27.00 9.72
C GLY A 166 -26.04 -26.12 10.59
N ALA A 167 -26.69 -25.14 9.95
CA ALA A 167 -27.70 -24.29 10.59
C ALA A 167 -28.79 -23.93 9.57
N ASP A 168 -30.01 -23.64 10.05
CA ASP A 168 -31.14 -23.25 9.19
C ASP A 168 -31.03 -21.80 8.68
N THR A 169 -30.29 -20.96 9.42
CA THR A 169 -29.98 -19.57 9.06
C THR A 169 -28.47 -19.38 8.96
N PRO A 170 -27.98 -18.31 8.31
CA PRO A 170 -26.55 -18.03 8.26
C PRO A 170 -25.90 -18.04 9.65
N LEU A 171 -24.78 -18.75 9.79
CA LEU A 171 -24.07 -18.96 11.04
C LEU A 171 -22.59 -19.25 10.78
N VAL A 172 -21.72 -18.60 11.55
CA VAL A 172 -20.33 -18.99 11.74
C VAL A 172 -20.19 -19.65 13.11
N ALA A 173 -19.90 -20.95 13.13
CA ALA A 173 -19.71 -21.74 14.34
C ALA A 173 -18.21 -21.87 14.66
N ARG A 174 -17.82 -21.42 15.85
CA ARG A 174 -16.44 -21.50 16.37
C ARG A 174 -16.30 -22.59 17.41
N GLY A 175 -15.25 -23.39 17.31
CA GLY A 175 -14.82 -24.33 18.35
C GLY A 175 -13.32 -24.32 18.56
N GLU A 176 -12.87 -25.00 19.60
CA GLU A 176 -11.45 -25.19 19.89
C GLU A 176 -11.18 -26.68 20.12
N LEU A 177 -10.34 -27.26 19.28
CA LEU A 177 -9.91 -28.64 19.36
C LEU A 177 -8.58 -28.70 20.13
N GLN A 178 -8.61 -29.33 21.30
CA GLN A 178 -7.44 -29.55 22.13
C GLN A 178 -6.94 -30.98 21.98
N ILE A 179 -5.66 -31.14 21.65
CA ILE A 179 -4.99 -32.44 21.50
C ILE A 179 -3.76 -32.46 22.37
N THR A 180 -3.74 -33.32 23.37
CA THR A 180 -2.61 -33.46 24.30
C THR A 180 -1.99 -34.83 24.20
N GLY A 181 -0.67 -34.88 24.05
CA GLY A 181 0.15 -36.08 24.07
C GLY A 181 1.37 -35.87 24.95
N GLY A 182 1.35 -36.44 26.17
CA GLY A 182 2.42 -36.24 27.14
C GLY A 182 2.56 -34.75 27.51
N ALA A 183 3.71 -34.15 27.18
CA ALA A 183 3.96 -32.72 27.39
C ALA A 183 3.67 -31.84 26.16
N SER A 184 3.35 -32.44 25.02
CA SER A 184 2.98 -31.72 23.79
C SER A 184 1.48 -31.47 23.79
N ALA A 185 1.07 -30.25 23.46
CA ALA A 185 -0.32 -29.85 23.29
C ALA A 185 -0.49 -29.09 21.97
N LEU A 186 -1.63 -29.29 21.31
CA LEU A 186 -2.09 -28.50 20.18
C LEU A 186 -3.46 -27.92 20.55
N GLU A 187 -3.63 -26.63 20.26
CA GLU A 187 -4.91 -25.92 20.34
C GLU A 187 -5.22 -25.44 18.93
N VAL A 188 -6.28 -25.98 18.33
CA VAL A 188 -6.62 -25.75 16.93
C VAL A 188 -8.03 -25.19 16.85
N PRO A 189 -8.21 -23.92 16.42
CA PRO A 189 -9.52 -23.37 16.11
C PRO A 189 -10.24 -24.21 15.05
N VAL A 190 -11.52 -24.46 15.27
CA VAL A 190 -12.39 -25.18 14.34
C VAL A 190 -13.49 -24.24 13.86
N TRP A 191 -13.68 -24.17 12.56
CA TRP A 191 -14.70 -23.33 11.94
C TRP A 191 -15.67 -24.17 11.12
N GLY A 192 -16.97 -23.98 11.38
CA GLY A 192 -18.05 -24.45 10.51
C GLY A 192 -18.87 -23.26 10.03
N VAL A 193 -19.09 -23.14 8.72
CA VAL A 193 -19.83 -22.02 8.14
C VAL A 193 -21.07 -22.52 7.42
N ALA A 194 -22.23 -22.07 7.86
CA ALA A 194 -23.47 -22.13 7.11
C ALA A 194 -23.73 -20.74 6.52
N GLY A 195 -23.44 -20.50 5.25
CA GLY A 195 -23.61 -19.18 4.63
C GLY A 195 -24.98 -19.00 3.97
N ASP A 196 -25.36 -17.75 3.70
CA ASP A 196 -26.60 -17.45 2.98
C ASP A 196 -26.52 -17.98 1.53
N PRO A 197 -27.42 -18.90 1.13
CA PRO A 197 -27.43 -19.45 -0.22
C PRO A 197 -27.79 -18.44 -1.31
N ALA A 198 -28.30 -17.26 -0.96
CA ALA A 198 -28.61 -16.21 -1.91
C ALA A 198 -27.39 -15.33 -2.27
N ILE A 199 -26.26 -15.47 -1.57
CA ILE A 199 -25.00 -14.85 -2.00
C ILE A 199 -24.53 -15.56 -3.27
N THR A 200 -24.37 -14.81 -4.35
CA THR A 200 -23.96 -15.40 -5.63
C THR A 200 -22.52 -15.92 -5.58
N THR A 201 -22.18 -16.78 -6.54
CA THR A 201 -20.81 -17.25 -6.77
C THR A 201 -20.25 -16.54 -7.99
N GLY A 202 -18.95 -16.28 -8.00
CA GLY A 202 -18.26 -15.57 -9.08
C GLY A 202 -16.85 -16.10 -9.29
N THR A 203 -16.26 -15.72 -10.42
CA THR A 203 -14.84 -16.01 -10.69
C THR A 203 -14.01 -14.81 -10.25
N TRP A 204 -13.04 -15.05 -9.37
CA TRP A 204 -12.06 -14.04 -8.97
C TRP A 204 -11.10 -13.79 -10.13
N ALA A 205 -11.21 -12.62 -10.76
CA ALA A 205 -10.38 -12.25 -11.90
C ALA A 205 -9.03 -11.69 -11.40
N PRO A 206 -7.89 -12.17 -11.94
CA PRO A 206 -6.60 -11.53 -11.67
C PRO A 206 -6.58 -10.14 -12.29
N LEU A 207 -5.97 -9.19 -11.60
CA LEU A 207 -5.85 -7.81 -12.02
C LEU A 207 -4.36 -7.44 -12.08
N THR A 208 -3.92 -7.00 -13.26
CA THR A 208 -2.53 -6.62 -13.54
C THR A 208 -2.46 -5.17 -13.98
N SER A 209 -1.41 -4.46 -13.57
CA SER A 209 -1.05 -3.14 -14.10
C SER A 209 -0.63 -3.23 -15.57
N GLU A 210 -0.39 -2.08 -16.19
CA GLU A 210 0.00 -1.95 -17.60
C GLU A 210 1.35 -2.61 -17.91
N ASP A 211 2.30 -2.54 -16.98
CA ASP A 211 3.60 -3.23 -17.01
C ASP A 211 3.53 -4.71 -16.56
N GLY A 212 2.32 -5.24 -16.32
CA GLY A 212 2.08 -6.67 -16.10
C GLY A 212 2.23 -7.13 -14.64
N VAL A 213 2.33 -6.22 -13.68
CA VAL A 213 2.41 -6.56 -12.24
C VAL A 213 1.03 -6.96 -11.72
N LEU A 214 0.92 -8.18 -11.18
CA LEU A 214 -0.30 -8.65 -10.51
C LEU A 214 -0.49 -7.89 -9.19
N TYR A 215 -1.52 -7.05 -9.11
CA TYR A 215 -1.81 -6.28 -7.90
C TYR A 215 -2.94 -6.88 -7.05
N GLY A 216 -3.72 -7.81 -7.58
CA GLY A 216 -4.67 -8.61 -6.78
C GLY A 216 -5.73 -9.33 -7.59
N HIS A 217 -6.80 -9.74 -6.91
CA HIS A 217 -7.94 -10.43 -7.51
C HIS A 217 -9.24 -9.75 -7.11
N GLY A 218 -10.14 -9.56 -8.07
CA GLY A 218 -11.44 -8.93 -7.84
C GLY A 218 -12.62 -9.81 -8.23
N VAL A 219 -13.75 -9.63 -7.53
CA VAL A 219 -15.04 -10.21 -7.89
C VAL A 219 -16.17 -9.26 -7.49
N THR A 220 -17.26 -9.22 -8.25
CA THR A 220 -18.51 -8.57 -7.84
C THR A 220 -19.56 -9.67 -7.62
N LEU A 221 -20.13 -9.71 -6.42
CA LEU A 221 -21.18 -10.66 -6.05
C LEU A 221 -22.43 -9.92 -5.60
N GLU A 222 -23.56 -10.61 -5.60
CA GLU A 222 -24.82 -10.09 -5.07
C GLU A 222 -24.98 -10.55 -3.63
N PHE A 223 -25.26 -9.62 -2.71
CA PHE A 223 -25.45 -9.91 -1.29
C PHE A 223 -26.87 -9.55 -0.84
N PRO A 224 -27.60 -10.46 -0.16
CA PRO A 224 -28.87 -10.12 0.48
C PRO A 224 -28.75 -9.00 1.53
N THR A 225 -27.54 -8.78 2.06
CA THR A 225 -27.17 -7.77 3.06
C THR A 225 -26.54 -6.50 2.45
N ALA A 226 -26.26 -6.45 1.13
CA ALA A 226 -25.86 -5.22 0.42
C ALA A 226 -26.85 -4.09 0.68
N PRO A 227 -26.50 -2.79 0.58
CA PRO A 227 -27.39 -1.65 0.81
C PRO A 227 -28.82 -1.83 0.27
N TYR A 228 -28.91 -2.33 -0.95
CA TYR A 228 -30.15 -2.52 -1.69
C TYR A 228 -30.32 -3.97 -2.17
N PRO A 229 -31.57 -4.40 -2.48
CA PRO A 229 -32.82 -3.71 -2.18
C PRO A 229 -33.04 -3.58 -0.66
N SER A 230 -33.50 -2.39 -0.24
CA SER A 230 -33.98 -2.13 1.13
C SER A 230 -35.51 -2.03 1.12
N PRO A 231 -36.20 -2.46 2.20
CA PRO A 231 -37.66 -2.36 2.24
C PRO A 231 -38.16 -0.91 2.07
N GLY A 232 -38.91 -0.66 0.99
CA GLY A 232 -39.42 0.68 0.68
C GLY A 232 -38.42 1.62 0.00
N GLY A 233 -37.19 1.16 -0.25
CA GLY A 233 -36.16 1.88 -1.00
C GLY A 233 -36.47 1.97 -2.50
N SER A 234 -35.89 2.97 -3.15
CA SER A 234 -36.06 3.19 -4.60
C SER A 234 -35.03 2.43 -5.46
N TRP A 235 -34.01 1.86 -4.82
CA TRP A 235 -32.90 1.15 -5.47
C TRP A 235 -32.93 -0.34 -5.15
N SER A 236 -32.34 -1.13 -6.04
CA SER A 236 -32.43 -2.59 -6.00
C SER A 236 -31.14 -3.33 -6.29
N ASP A 237 -30.03 -2.62 -6.55
CA ASP A 237 -28.77 -3.26 -6.91
C ASP A 237 -28.10 -3.87 -5.68
N PRO A 238 -27.97 -5.21 -5.60
CA PRO A 238 -27.39 -5.90 -4.46
C PRO A 238 -25.88 -6.14 -4.61
N SER A 239 -25.23 -5.50 -5.60
CA SER A 239 -23.84 -5.75 -5.91
C SER A 239 -22.90 -5.26 -4.81
N VAL A 240 -21.89 -6.07 -4.52
CA VAL A 240 -20.75 -5.74 -3.66
C VAL A 240 -19.50 -6.20 -4.37
N LEU A 241 -18.59 -5.27 -4.63
CA LEU A 241 -17.25 -5.58 -5.12
C LEU A 241 -16.37 -5.99 -3.94
N LEU A 242 -15.69 -7.12 -4.10
CA LEU A 242 -14.64 -7.58 -3.22
C LEU A 242 -13.32 -7.59 -3.97
N PHE A 243 -12.25 -7.15 -3.32
CA PHE A 243 -10.91 -7.21 -3.87
C PHE A 243 -9.90 -7.66 -2.81
N VAL A 244 -9.13 -8.70 -3.14
CA VAL A 244 -8.06 -9.24 -2.32
C VAL A 244 -6.73 -8.86 -2.98
N PRO A 245 -5.86 -8.08 -2.33
CA PRO A 245 -4.58 -7.68 -2.90
C PRO A 245 -3.64 -8.87 -3.09
N ALA A 246 -2.72 -8.76 -4.05
CA ALA A 246 -1.62 -9.72 -4.19
C ALA A 246 -0.79 -9.78 -2.90
N ASP A 247 -0.26 -10.97 -2.59
CA ASP A 247 0.46 -11.26 -1.35
C ASP A 247 -0.38 -11.13 -0.06
N PHE A 248 -1.72 -11.13 -0.16
CA PHE A 248 -2.60 -11.21 1.01
C PHE A 248 -2.25 -12.42 1.90
N ARG A 249 -2.15 -12.17 3.21
CA ARG A 249 -1.84 -13.14 4.24
C ARG A 249 -3.11 -13.46 5.04
N ASP A 250 -3.53 -14.71 5.01
CA ASP A 250 -4.51 -15.22 5.96
C ASP A 250 -3.82 -15.40 7.33
N ARG A 251 -4.16 -14.51 8.26
CA ARG A 251 -3.57 -14.42 9.60
C ARG A 251 -4.57 -14.71 10.70
N GLY A 252 -5.68 -15.38 10.37
CA GLY A 252 -6.83 -15.51 11.25
C GLY A 252 -7.85 -14.41 11.00
N ALA A 253 -8.00 -13.45 11.92
CA ALA A 253 -8.97 -12.38 11.75
C ALA A 253 -8.54 -11.44 10.61
N THR A 254 -9.47 -11.08 9.73
CA THR A 254 -9.23 -10.35 8.48
C THR A 254 -9.65 -8.89 8.59
N ASP A 255 -8.74 -7.96 8.31
CA ASP A 255 -9.07 -6.55 8.21
C ASP A 255 -9.86 -6.24 6.94
N LEU A 256 -10.84 -5.35 7.06
CA LEU A 256 -11.65 -4.92 5.92
C LEU A 256 -11.58 -3.40 5.75
N VAL A 257 -11.37 -2.97 4.51
CA VAL A 257 -11.59 -1.58 4.10
C VAL A 257 -12.94 -1.50 3.43
N VAL A 258 -13.89 -0.82 4.05
CA VAL A 258 -15.25 -0.66 3.50
C VAL A 258 -15.37 0.73 2.88
N HIS A 259 -15.62 0.79 1.58
CA HIS A 259 -15.70 2.05 0.84
C HIS A 259 -17.13 2.40 0.46
N PHE A 260 -17.57 3.60 0.85
CA PHE A 260 -18.87 4.17 0.48
C PHE A 260 -18.66 5.20 -0.64
N HIS A 261 -19.09 4.88 -1.85
CA HIS A 261 -18.92 5.75 -3.02
C HIS A 261 -19.80 7.03 -2.95
N GLY A 262 -19.49 8.00 -3.80
CA GLY A 262 -20.17 9.29 -3.87
C GLY A 262 -21.54 9.27 -4.58
N PHE A 263 -22.05 10.46 -4.91
CA PHE A 263 -23.30 10.62 -5.67
C PHE A 263 -23.10 10.31 -7.16
N ARG A 264 -24.17 9.89 -7.85
CA ARG A 264 -24.18 9.59 -9.29
C ARG A 264 -23.13 8.57 -9.70
N ALA A 265 -22.98 7.56 -8.87
CA ALA A 265 -21.92 6.58 -8.95
C ALA A 265 -22.47 5.18 -9.19
N THR A 266 -21.71 4.42 -9.96
CA THR A 266 -21.83 2.97 -10.10
C THR A 266 -20.49 2.33 -9.74
N LEU A 267 -20.49 1.07 -9.32
CA LEU A 267 -19.24 0.33 -9.10
C LEU A 267 -18.39 0.27 -10.37
N ASP A 268 -19.01 0.08 -11.53
CA ASP A 268 -18.32 -0.05 -12.82
C ASP A 268 -17.58 1.23 -13.23
N ASP A 269 -18.10 2.40 -12.86
CA ASP A 269 -17.48 3.69 -13.18
C ASP A 269 -16.45 4.11 -12.13
N GLU A 270 -16.83 4.07 -10.85
CA GLU A 270 -16.03 4.71 -9.79
C GLU A 270 -14.81 3.88 -9.38
N VAL A 271 -14.91 2.55 -9.41
CA VAL A 271 -13.80 1.66 -9.04
C VAL A 271 -12.59 1.87 -9.95
N PRO A 272 -12.70 1.83 -11.30
CA PRO A 272 -11.56 2.13 -12.17
C PRO A 272 -11.21 3.63 -12.16
N ARG A 273 -12.19 4.53 -12.04
CA ARG A 273 -11.95 5.99 -12.04
C ARG A 273 -11.06 6.44 -10.88
N HIS A 274 -11.33 5.94 -9.68
CA HIS A 274 -10.60 6.31 -8.46
C HIS A 274 -9.53 5.29 -8.07
N ARG A 275 -9.43 4.18 -8.81
CA ARG A 275 -8.39 3.16 -8.65
C ARG A 275 -8.34 2.56 -7.25
N TYR A 276 -9.49 2.25 -6.65
CA TYR A 276 -9.56 1.78 -5.25
C TYR A 276 -8.72 0.53 -4.98
N ARG A 277 -8.68 -0.39 -5.95
CA ARG A 277 -8.01 -1.69 -5.82
C ARG A 277 -6.49 -1.52 -5.90
N GLU A 278 -6.07 -0.68 -6.83
CA GLU A 278 -4.68 -0.31 -7.06
C GLU A 278 -4.15 0.49 -5.87
N GLN A 279 -4.93 1.41 -5.30
CA GLN A 279 -4.55 2.18 -4.12
C GLN A 279 -4.48 1.31 -2.85
N LEU A 280 -5.40 0.35 -2.65
CA LEU A 280 -5.25 -0.63 -1.57
C LEU A 280 -3.98 -1.48 -1.76
N HIS A 281 -3.67 -1.89 -2.98
CA HIS A 281 -2.41 -2.56 -3.26
C HIS A 281 -1.21 -1.67 -2.89
N ALA A 282 -1.17 -0.43 -3.38
CA ALA A 282 -0.09 0.53 -3.14
C ALA A 282 0.14 0.86 -1.65
N SER A 283 -0.91 0.80 -0.83
CA SER A 283 -0.80 1.02 0.62
C SER A 283 0.03 -0.03 1.36
N GLY A 284 0.20 -1.23 0.78
CA GLY A 284 0.83 -2.38 1.45
C GLY A 284 -0.01 -3.04 2.55
N ALA A 285 -1.22 -2.53 2.85
CA ALA A 285 -2.10 -3.06 3.87
C ALA A 285 -2.56 -4.50 3.58
N ASN A 286 -2.63 -5.32 4.63
CA ASN A 286 -3.17 -6.68 4.59
C ASN A 286 -4.67 -6.69 4.89
N ALA A 287 -5.46 -6.10 3.99
CA ALA A 287 -6.90 -6.00 4.13
C ALA A 287 -7.63 -6.41 2.85
N VAL A 288 -8.92 -6.73 2.97
CA VAL A 288 -9.82 -6.94 1.83
C VAL A 288 -10.64 -5.67 1.60
N LEU A 289 -10.68 -5.18 0.35
CA LEU A 289 -11.54 -4.06 -0.02
C LEU A 289 -12.98 -4.56 -0.26
N VAL A 290 -13.94 -3.89 0.36
CA VAL A 290 -15.37 -4.13 0.23
C VAL A 290 -16.04 -2.84 -0.26
N VAL A 291 -16.62 -2.86 -1.46
CA VAL A 291 -17.31 -1.70 -2.04
C VAL A 291 -18.75 -2.09 -2.36
N PRO A 292 -19.70 -1.86 -1.44
CA PRO A 292 -21.11 -2.07 -1.72
C PRO A 292 -21.63 -1.02 -2.71
N GLN A 293 -22.50 -1.43 -3.62
CA GLN A 293 -23.25 -0.50 -4.46
C GLN A 293 -24.28 0.25 -3.60
N GLY A 294 -24.06 1.55 -3.43
CA GLY A 294 -25.03 2.50 -2.90
C GLY A 294 -26.06 2.93 -3.95
N PRO A 295 -26.69 4.10 -3.79
CA PRO A 295 -27.70 4.60 -4.73
C PRO A 295 -27.19 4.73 -6.17
N VAL A 296 -27.60 3.79 -7.02
CA VAL A 296 -27.23 3.77 -8.45
C VAL A 296 -27.64 5.09 -9.10
N ASP A 297 -26.65 5.80 -9.67
CA ASP A 297 -26.82 7.02 -10.46
C ASP A 297 -27.66 8.12 -9.78
N ALA A 298 -27.59 8.22 -8.45
CA ALA A 298 -28.45 9.13 -7.68
C ALA A 298 -27.68 10.17 -6.86
N ASN A 299 -28.30 11.34 -6.68
CA ASN A 299 -27.89 12.36 -5.73
C ASN A 299 -28.34 11.99 -4.30
N SER A 300 -27.88 10.85 -3.79
CA SER A 300 -28.29 10.33 -2.48
C SER A 300 -27.11 9.69 -1.77
N GLY A 301 -27.00 9.96 -0.47
CA GLY A 301 -26.05 9.30 0.44
C GLY A 301 -26.72 8.23 1.30
N ASP A 302 -27.96 7.87 0.98
CA ASP A 302 -28.68 6.77 1.64
C ASP A 302 -28.03 5.44 1.24
N PHE A 303 -27.45 4.70 2.18
CA PHE A 303 -26.92 3.35 1.95
C PHE A 303 -27.88 2.26 2.44
N GLY A 304 -29.17 2.58 2.52
CA GLY A 304 -30.25 1.63 2.75
C GLY A 304 -30.01 0.81 4.01
N LYS A 305 -29.95 -0.52 3.85
CA LYS A 305 -29.76 -1.44 4.99
C LYS A 305 -28.49 -1.15 5.79
N LEU A 306 -27.44 -0.58 5.19
CA LEU A 306 -26.20 -0.27 5.92
C LEU A 306 -26.33 0.96 6.82
N MET A 307 -27.38 1.78 6.70
CA MET A 307 -27.65 2.88 7.62
C MET A 307 -28.61 2.48 8.76
N GLU A 308 -29.04 1.22 8.78
CA GLU A 308 -29.83 0.67 9.88
C GLU A 308 -28.90 -0.01 10.92
N PRO A 309 -29.26 -0.01 12.22
CA PRO A 309 -28.44 -0.66 13.24
C PRO A 309 -28.16 -2.13 12.94
N GLY A 310 -26.88 -2.53 12.94
CA GLY A 310 -26.45 -3.90 12.64
C GLY A 310 -26.31 -4.21 11.15
N GLY A 311 -26.59 -3.25 10.26
CA GLY A 311 -26.59 -3.44 8.82
C GLY A 311 -25.21 -3.75 8.24
N LEU A 312 -24.19 -2.97 8.64
CA LEU A 312 -22.82 -3.22 8.24
C LEU A 312 -22.28 -4.53 8.84
N GLU A 313 -22.59 -4.82 10.09
CA GLU A 313 -22.17 -6.08 10.73
C GLU A 313 -22.73 -7.31 10.00
N ALA A 314 -23.98 -7.23 9.52
CA ALA A 314 -24.58 -8.29 8.72
C ALA A 314 -23.87 -8.46 7.36
N LEU A 315 -23.54 -7.36 6.68
CA LEU A 315 -22.77 -7.42 5.44
C LEU A 315 -21.37 -8.00 5.69
N VAL A 316 -20.68 -7.56 6.74
CA VAL A 316 -19.34 -8.04 7.11
C VAL A 316 -19.33 -9.55 7.38
N LEU A 317 -20.34 -10.06 8.08
CA LEU A 317 -20.50 -11.50 8.32
C LEU A 317 -20.65 -12.30 7.01
N ASP A 318 -21.45 -11.77 6.08
CA ASP A 318 -21.61 -12.41 4.77
C ASP A 318 -20.34 -12.35 3.93
N VAL A 319 -19.58 -11.24 4.01
CA VAL A 319 -18.29 -11.09 3.31
C VAL A 319 -17.28 -12.13 3.79
N VAL A 320 -17.08 -12.30 5.10
CA VAL A 320 -16.12 -13.31 5.60
C VAL A 320 -16.60 -14.74 5.33
N SER A 321 -17.92 -14.98 5.31
CA SER A 321 -18.50 -16.25 4.86
C SER A 321 -18.19 -16.52 3.37
N ALA A 322 -18.31 -15.52 2.50
CA ALA A 322 -17.98 -15.63 1.08
C ALA A 322 -16.47 -15.83 0.84
N LEU A 323 -15.60 -15.10 1.54
CA LEU A 323 -14.14 -15.28 1.48
C LEU A 323 -13.73 -16.69 1.93
N PHE A 324 -14.37 -17.22 2.98
CA PHE A 324 -14.14 -18.59 3.45
C PHE A 324 -14.63 -19.63 2.44
N ARG A 325 -15.83 -19.44 1.87
CA ARG A 325 -16.40 -20.29 0.81
C ARG A 325 -15.45 -20.38 -0.39
N ASP A 326 -14.86 -19.25 -0.77
CA ASP A 326 -14.03 -19.12 -1.97
C ASP A 326 -12.54 -19.44 -1.70
N GLY A 327 -12.17 -19.72 -0.45
CA GLY A 327 -10.85 -20.22 -0.06
C GLY A 327 -9.78 -19.15 0.16
N TRP A 328 -10.17 -17.88 0.34
CA TRP A 328 -9.26 -16.78 0.65
C TRP A 328 -8.83 -16.75 2.12
N ILE A 329 -9.71 -17.21 3.01
CA ILE A 329 -9.46 -17.23 4.46
C ILE A 329 -9.92 -18.58 5.05
N ALA A 330 -9.18 -19.06 6.05
CA ALA A 330 -9.52 -20.25 6.82
C ALA A 330 -10.25 -19.89 8.12
N SER A 331 -10.15 -18.64 8.58
CA SER A 331 -10.89 -18.12 9.73
C SER A 331 -11.88 -17.04 9.27
N PRO A 332 -13.20 -17.34 9.22
CA PRO A 332 -14.25 -16.42 8.77
C PRO A 332 -14.56 -15.35 9.83
N VAL A 333 -13.55 -14.59 10.23
CA VAL A 333 -13.60 -13.60 11.31
C VAL A 333 -13.13 -12.27 10.76
N ALA A 334 -13.95 -11.23 10.88
CA ALA A 334 -13.50 -9.87 10.60
C ALA A 334 -12.79 -9.30 11.83
N ALA A 335 -11.64 -8.67 11.60
CA ALA A 335 -10.87 -7.92 12.57
C ALA A 335 -11.34 -6.45 12.60
N ASP A 336 -10.41 -5.50 12.56
CA ASP A 336 -10.75 -4.08 12.56
C ASP A 336 -11.25 -3.64 11.18
N LEU A 337 -12.11 -2.61 11.20
CA LEU A 337 -12.67 -2.00 10.00
C LEU A 337 -12.06 -0.61 9.80
N ILE A 338 -11.70 -0.32 8.56
CA ILE A 338 -11.40 1.04 8.09
C ILE A 338 -12.54 1.46 7.17
N LEU A 339 -13.27 2.51 7.55
CA LEU A 339 -14.34 3.06 6.73
C LEU A 339 -13.81 4.21 5.89
N THR A 340 -14.08 4.18 4.60
CA THR A 340 -13.67 5.25 3.68
C THR A 340 -14.86 5.76 2.89
N ALA A 341 -14.86 7.03 2.51
CA ALA A 341 -15.87 7.57 1.62
C ALA A 341 -15.36 8.70 0.74
N HIS A 342 -15.90 8.77 -0.47
CA HIS A 342 -15.83 9.97 -1.30
C HIS A 342 -17.14 10.72 -1.26
N SER A 343 -17.08 12.05 -1.22
CA SER A 343 -18.24 12.91 -1.47
C SER A 343 -19.46 12.48 -0.63
N GLY A 344 -20.56 12.13 -1.28
CA GLY A 344 -21.82 11.71 -0.66
C GLY A 344 -21.78 10.48 0.27
N GLY A 345 -20.76 9.63 0.16
CA GLY A 345 -20.63 8.40 0.96
C GLY A 345 -20.41 8.63 2.46
N TYR A 346 -20.08 9.87 2.86
CA TYR A 346 -19.86 10.25 4.26
C TYR A 346 -21.08 9.94 5.16
N GLN A 347 -22.30 9.90 4.62
CA GLN A 347 -23.47 9.55 5.43
C GLN A 347 -23.42 8.08 5.85
N GLY A 348 -23.10 7.18 4.91
CA GLY A 348 -22.91 5.76 5.19
C GLY A 348 -21.82 5.52 6.23
N VAL A 349 -20.69 6.23 6.14
CA VAL A 349 -19.63 6.17 7.15
C VAL A 349 -20.13 6.64 8.51
N ALA A 350 -20.77 7.80 8.58
CA ALA A 350 -21.20 8.41 9.85
C ALA A 350 -22.17 7.50 10.64
N GLU A 351 -23.08 6.81 9.96
CA GLU A 351 -24.04 5.89 10.60
C GLU A 351 -23.41 4.54 11.01
N ASN A 352 -22.14 4.28 10.69
CA ASN A 352 -21.45 3.02 10.98
C ASN A 352 -20.19 3.17 11.85
N LEU A 353 -19.87 4.36 12.37
CA LEU A 353 -18.65 4.61 13.15
C LEU A 353 -18.55 3.79 14.45
N ASP A 354 -19.66 3.24 14.96
CA ASP A 354 -19.71 2.42 16.17
C ASP A 354 -19.89 0.91 15.88
N ALA A 355 -19.82 0.51 14.61
CA ALA A 355 -19.94 -0.88 14.19
C ALA A 355 -18.84 -1.74 14.83
N VAL A 356 -19.22 -2.96 15.23
CA VAL A 356 -18.33 -3.95 15.85
C VAL A 356 -18.27 -5.22 15.02
N THR A 357 -17.11 -5.86 14.98
CA THR A 357 -16.94 -7.18 14.35
C THR A 357 -16.78 -8.24 15.44
N GLU A 358 -16.58 -9.50 15.05
CA GLU A 358 -16.31 -10.57 16.01
C GLU A 358 -15.01 -10.33 16.79
N ALA A 359 -13.98 -9.78 16.14
CA ALA A 359 -12.64 -9.60 16.72
C ALA A 359 -12.16 -8.14 16.79
N GLY A 360 -12.98 -7.17 16.42
CA GLY A 360 -12.58 -5.77 16.32
C GLY A 360 -13.74 -4.78 16.26
N GLN A 361 -13.45 -3.59 15.74
CA GLN A 361 -14.40 -2.48 15.61
C GLN A 361 -13.95 -1.56 14.46
N VAL A 362 -14.72 -0.51 14.17
CA VAL A 362 -14.22 0.58 13.33
C VAL A 362 -13.10 1.33 14.06
N VAL A 363 -11.90 1.32 13.50
CA VAL A 363 -10.71 1.98 14.08
C VAL A 363 -10.32 3.25 13.35
N SER A 364 -10.73 3.40 12.09
CA SER A 364 -10.44 4.58 11.29
C SER A 364 -11.57 4.96 10.33
N ALA A 365 -11.73 6.27 10.10
CA ALA A 365 -12.65 6.87 9.14
C ALA A 365 -11.92 7.88 8.25
N HIS A 366 -11.92 7.64 6.94
CA HIS A 366 -11.26 8.50 5.94
C HIS A 366 -12.27 9.11 4.98
N LEU A 367 -12.37 10.44 4.96
CA LEU A 367 -13.25 11.17 4.04
C LEU A 367 -12.43 11.91 2.98
N PHE A 368 -12.82 11.73 1.73
CA PHE A 368 -12.20 12.41 0.61
C PHE A 368 -13.20 13.41 0.03
N ASP A 369 -12.98 14.69 0.33
CA ASP A 369 -13.86 15.82 0.03
C ASP A 369 -15.35 15.52 0.31
N GLY A 370 -15.61 14.90 1.47
CA GLY A 370 -16.92 14.32 1.80
C GLY A 370 -17.61 14.84 3.06
N LEU A 371 -16.95 15.63 3.91
CA LEU A 371 -17.56 16.10 5.18
C LEU A 371 -18.57 17.23 4.95
N TYR A 372 -19.80 16.88 4.53
CA TYR A 372 -20.87 17.85 4.29
C TYR A 372 -21.73 18.15 5.52
N ALA A 373 -21.79 17.23 6.47
CA ALA A 373 -22.55 17.32 7.72
C ALA A 373 -22.06 16.24 8.71
N ARG A 374 -22.80 16.06 9.82
CA ARG A 374 -22.55 15.03 10.84
C ARG A 374 -21.22 15.19 11.58
N GLU A 375 -20.71 16.43 11.63
CA GLU A 375 -19.45 16.77 12.27
C GLU A 375 -19.40 16.26 13.72
N ASP A 376 -20.51 16.35 14.46
CA ASP A 376 -20.62 15.84 15.83
C ASP A 376 -20.29 14.33 15.95
N GLN A 377 -20.68 13.51 14.96
CA GLN A 377 -20.40 12.06 14.96
C GLN A 377 -18.92 11.80 14.70
N TYR A 378 -18.33 12.47 13.71
CA TYR A 378 -16.91 12.35 13.39
C TYR A 378 -16.00 12.87 14.50
N ILE A 379 -16.36 14.02 15.09
CA ILE A 379 -15.67 14.57 16.25
C ILE A 379 -15.78 13.60 17.44
N GLY A 380 -16.96 13.05 17.67
CA GLY A 380 -17.19 12.06 18.73
C GLY A 380 -16.34 10.80 18.54
N PHE A 381 -16.26 10.29 17.32
CA PHE A 381 -15.42 9.15 16.96
C PHE A 381 -13.93 9.44 17.18
N ALA A 382 -13.42 10.57 16.68
CA ALA A 382 -12.03 10.96 16.85
C ALA A 382 -11.67 11.15 18.34
N THR A 383 -12.53 11.84 19.09
CA THR A 383 -12.34 12.06 20.54
C THR A 383 -12.37 10.74 21.35
N ALA A 384 -13.02 9.71 20.81
CA ALA A 384 -13.08 8.38 21.40
C ALA A 384 -11.87 7.48 21.06
N GLY A 385 -10.86 8.03 20.38
CA GLY A 385 -9.62 7.37 19.99
C GLY A 385 -9.66 6.70 18.61
N GLY A 386 -10.65 7.01 17.78
CA GLY A 386 -10.67 6.59 16.38
C GLY A 386 -9.79 7.51 15.52
N LEU A 387 -9.12 6.95 14.51
CA LEU A 387 -8.32 7.75 13.58
C LEU A 387 -9.25 8.45 12.58
N PHE A 388 -9.20 9.77 12.52
CA PHE A 388 -9.97 10.55 11.55
C PHE A 388 -9.07 11.22 10.53
N ARG A 389 -9.32 10.95 9.25
CA ARG A 389 -8.64 11.58 8.12
C ARG A 389 -9.69 12.24 7.24
N SER A 390 -9.51 13.51 6.91
CA SER A 390 -10.45 14.18 6.02
C SER A 390 -9.72 15.19 5.15
N ASN A 391 -9.75 15.01 3.84
CA ASN A 391 -9.31 16.07 2.94
C ASN A 391 -10.49 16.80 2.35
N TYR A 392 -10.24 18.03 1.88
CA TYR A 392 -11.25 18.87 1.28
C TYR A 392 -10.67 19.73 0.18
N THR A 393 -11.51 20.15 -0.75
CA THR A 393 -11.13 21.09 -1.80
C THR A 393 -11.81 22.44 -1.57
N THR A 394 -11.35 23.47 -2.28
CA THR A 394 -12.01 24.78 -2.23
C THR A 394 -13.36 24.80 -2.96
N SER A 395 -13.62 23.83 -3.85
CA SER A 395 -14.78 23.77 -4.73
C SER A 395 -15.80 22.70 -4.36
N GLY A 396 -15.42 21.70 -3.55
CA GLY A 396 -16.26 20.57 -3.18
C GLY A 396 -17.37 20.86 -2.17
N GLY A 397 -17.43 22.07 -1.61
CA GLY A 397 -18.47 22.49 -0.67
C GLY A 397 -18.28 22.00 0.77
N THR A 398 -17.17 21.32 1.08
CA THR A 398 -16.88 20.76 2.42
C THR A 398 -15.88 21.60 3.23
N LEU A 399 -15.33 22.67 2.64
CA LEU A 399 -14.27 23.49 3.24
C LEU A 399 -14.62 24.01 4.64
N ALA A 400 -15.81 24.59 4.82
CA ALA A 400 -16.20 25.20 6.09
C ALA A 400 -16.35 24.15 7.21
N ALA A 401 -16.97 23.01 6.89
CA ALA A 401 -17.17 21.91 7.83
C ALA A 401 -15.83 21.28 8.25
N ASN A 402 -14.92 21.07 7.30
CA ASN A 402 -13.57 20.56 7.59
C ASN A 402 -12.78 21.53 8.49
N GLN A 403 -12.75 22.83 8.16
CA GLN A 403 -12.01 23.81 8.96
C GLN A 403 -12.58 23.95 10.38
N ALA A 404 -13.90 23.90 10.53
CA ALA A 404 -14.56 23.91 11.84
C ALA A 404 -14.23 22.64 12.65
N THR A 405 -14.28 21.47 12.00
CA THR A 405 -13.97 20.18 12.61
C THR A 405 -12.50 20.10 13.03
N ALA A 406 -11.58 20.55 12.18
CA ALA A 406 -10.16 20.64 12.49
C ALA A 406 -9.90 21.52 13.72
N SER A 407 -10.58 22.68 13.78
CA SER A 407 -10.50 23.57 14.94
C SER A 407 -11.07 22.94 16.22
N SER A 408 -12.15 22.15 16.11
CA SER A 408 -12.78 21.46 17.25
C SER A 408 -11.87 20.38 17.83
N LEU A 409 -11.23 19.60 16.94
CA LEU A 409 -10.35 18.49 17.33
C LEU A 409 -8.93 18.94 17.68
N GLY A 410 -8.51 20.14 17.27
CA GLY A 410 -7.10 20.50 17.25
C GLY A 410 -6.30 19.66 16.24
N ALA A 411 -6.96 19.24 15.14
CA ALA A 411 -6.38 18.35 14.14
C ALA A 411 -5.21 19.00 13.41
N ALA A 412 -4.27 18.17 12.95
CA ALA A 412 -3.21 18.64 12.06
C ALA A 412 -3.78 19.05 10.70
N THR A 413 -3.35 20.22 10.18
CA THR A 413 -3.89 20.78 8.93
C THR A 413 -2.94 20.73 7.73
N ALA A 414 -1.70 20.30 7.94
CA ALA A 414 -0.81 19.90 6.85
C ALA A 414 -0.61 18.39 6.92
N VAL A 415 -0.74 17.72 5.78
CA VAL A 415 -0.54 16.29 5.65
C VAL A 415 0.94 16.00 5.52
N THR A 416 1.45 15.10 6.35
CA THR A 416 2.80 14.53 6.24
C THR A 416 2.69 13.10 6.72
N PHE A 417 3.53 12.20 6.22
CA PHE A 417 3.53 10.80 6.66
C PHE A 417 3.67 10.63 8.18
N GLY A 418 4.57 11.39 8.81
CA GLY A 418 4.70 11.38 10.28
C GLY A 418 3.41 11.79 11.01
N ARG A 419 2.66 12.77 10.49
CA ARG A 419 1.36 13.15 11.06
C ARG A 419 0.27 12.12 10.80
N LEU A 420 0.27 11.49 9.62
CA LEU A 420 -0.67 10.39 9.34
C LEU A 420 -0.44 9.20 10.28
N ARG A 421 0.80 8.95 10.71
CA ARG A 421 1.16 7.95 11.72
C ARG A 421 0.77 8.39 13.15
N ASP A 422 1.17 9.60 13.54
CA ASP A 422 1.23 9.97 14.97
C ASP A 422 -0.03 10.71 15.48
N GLU A 423 -0.82 11.32 14.60
CA GLU A 423 -1.96 12.17 15.01
C GLU A 423 -3.30 11.42 14.91
N ASP A 424 -4.15 11.56 15.93
CA ASP A 424 -5.49 10.97 15.91
C ASP A 424 -6.38 11.60 14.82
N ALA A 425 -6.16 12.88 14.48
CA ALA A 425 -6.91 13.59 13.46
C ALA A 425 -6.02 14.42 12.52
N VAL A 426 -6.15 14.18 11.21
CA VAL A 426 -5.49 14.95 10.14
C VAL A 426 -6.53 15.43 9.15
N ILE A 427 -6.66 16.76 8.99
CA ILE A 427 -7.66 17.38 8.13
C ILE A 427 -7.02 18.45 7.27
N TRP A 428 -6.87 18.20 5.97
CA TRP A 428 -6.04 19.04 5.10
C TRP A 428 -6.74 19.49 3.82
N LEU A 429 -6.27 20.59 3.26
CA LEU A 429 -6.68 21.05 1.94
C LEU A 429 -5.97 20.19 0.89
N SER A 430 -6.73 19.55 0.01
CA SER A 430 -6.25 18.89 -1.20
C SER A 430 -6.05 19.93 -2.30
N GLY A 431 -4.91 19.87 -3.00
CA GLY A 431 -4.62 20.70 -4.18
C GLY A 431 -5.42 20.30 -5.42
N GLY A 432 -5.83 19.03 -5.52
CA GLY A 432 -6.66 18.51 -6.61
C GLY A 432 -8.12 19.01 -6.65
N THR A 433 -8.85 18.60 -7.68
CA THR A 433 -10.30 18.80 -7.79
C THR A 433 -11.11 17.87 -6.88
N HIS A 434 -12.42 18.09 -6.77
CA HIS A 434 -13.33 17.22 -6.01
C HIS A 434 -13.20 15.74 -6.41
N ASP A 435 -13.09 15.46 -7.72
CA ASP A 435 -12.98 14.11 -8.26
C ASP A 435 -11.56 13.54 -8.14
N GLU A 436 -10.57 14.39 -7.84
CA GLU A 436 -9.19 13.99 -7.62
C GLU A 436 -8.84 13.86 -6.15
N ALA A 437 -9.68 14.33 -5.22
CA ALA A 437 -9.40 14.33 -3.79
C ALA A 437 -8.94 12.96 -3.25
N MET A 438 -9.35 11.84 -3.85
CA MET A 438 -8.89 10.50 -3.47
C MET A 438 -7.53 10.09 -4.07
N ARG A 439 -7.19 10.63 -5.23
CA ARG A 439 -6.04 10.20 -6.06
C ARG A 439 -4.89 11.19 -6.05
N HIS A 440 -5.17 12.46 -5.77
CA HIS A 440 -4.19 13.51 -5.63
C HIS A 440 -3.19 13.12 -4.54
N GLU A 441 -1.90 13.07 -4.90
CA GLU A 441 -0.80 12.58 -4.06
C GLU A 441 -1.08 11.19 -3.46
N THR A 442 -1.85 10.36 -4.18
CA THR A 442 -2.28 9.02 -3.73
C THR A 442 -2.93 8.98 -2.34
N ALA A 443 -3.68 10.04 -1.97
CA ALA A 443 -4.22 10.23 -0.63
C ALA A 443 -4.96 9.01 -0.04
N PHE A 444 -5.70 8.23 -0.85
CA PHE A 444 -6.36 7.02 -0.36
C PHE A 444 -5.35 5.92 0.00
N ALA A 445 -4.33 5.69 -0.83
CA ALA A 445 -3.29 4.72 -0.54
C ALA A 445 -2.49 5.10 0.72
N GLU A 446 -2.07 6.36 0.83
CA GLU A 446 -1.22 6.80 1.95
C GLU A 446 -1.99 6.85 3.27
N THR A 447 -3.24 7.33 3.28
CA THR A 447 -4.06 7.26 4.51
C THR A 447 -4.26 5.82 4.99
N LEU A 448 -4.41 4.85 4.08
CA LEU A 448 -4.48 3.43 4.44
C LEU A 448 -3.14 2.88 4.94
N ARG A 449 -2.03 3.21 4.26
CA ARG A 449 -0.67 2.78 4.65
C ARG A 449 -0.37 3.14 6.10
N TRP A 450 -0.76 4.34 6.52
CA TRP A 450 -0.48 4.87 7.86
C TRP A 450 -1.56 4.56 8.91
N ALA A 451 -2.75 4.10 8.50
CA ALA A 451 -3.82 3.71 9.43
C ALA A 451 -3.89 2.19 9.67
N ALA A 452 -3.51 1.37 8.69
CA ALA A 452 -3.52 -0.07 8.82
C ALA A 452 -2.44 -0.54 9.80
N ARG A 453 -2.79 -1.47 10.69
CA ARG A 453 -1.88 -2.06 11.69
C ARG A 453 -1.21 -3.35 11.22
N ARG A 454 -1.50 -3.79 9.99
CA ARG A 454 -1.09 -5.09 9.46
C ARG A 454 -0.79 -4.97 7.97
N SER A 455 0.38 -5.45 7.57
CA SER A 455 0.88 -5.38 6.19
C SER A 455 1.11 -6.76 5.55
N ARG A 456 1.15 -6.77 4.22
CA ARG A 456 1.30 -8.00 3.42
C ARG A 456 2.74 -8.51 3.40
N ARG A 457 3.71 -7.60 3.33
CA ARG A 457 5.14 -7.92 3.16
C ARG A 457 6.02 -7.20 4.18
N GLY A 458 5.46 -6.87 5.34
CA GLY A 458 6.04 -5.88 6.24
C GLY A 458 5.62 -4.47 5.84
N PRO A 459 5.69 -3.50 6.78
CA PRO A 459 5.28 -2.14 6.53
C PRO A 459 6.10 -1.55 5.37
N ARG A 460 5.45 -0.79 4.48
CA ARG A 460 6.15 -0.04 3.44
C ARG A 460 6.94 1.08 4.12
N VAL A 461 8.24 0.89 4.28
CA VAL A 461 9.16 1.82 4.94
C VAL A 461 9.60 2.89 3.95
N GLU A 462 9.64 4.14 4.41
CA GLU A 462 10.24 5.26 3.67
C GLU A 462 11.68 5.48 4.16
N LEU A 463 12.66 5.37 3.28
CA LEU A 463 14.04 5.71 3.61
C LEU A 463 14.18 7.23 3.64
N ARG A 464 14.48 7.79 4.80
CA ARG A 464 14.58 9.24 4.99
C ARG A 464 15.94 9.78 4.56
N ALA A 465 17.01 9.16 5.05
CA ALA A 465 18.36 9.56 4.68
C ALA A 465 19.36 8.44 4.81
N ALA A 466 20.41 8.50 3.99
CA ALA A 466 21.63 7.73 4.17
C ALA A 466 22.83 8.66 4.01
N THR A 467 23.63 8.78 5.08
CA THR A 467 24.83 9.63 5.11
C THR A 467 26.04 8.84 5.55
N SER A 468 27.23 9.29 5.14
CA SER A 468 28.50 8.69 5.55
C SER A 468 29.39 9.75 6.17
N SER A 469 29.98 9.44 7.33
CA SER A 469 31.02 10.27 7.94
C SER A 469 32.04 9.42 8.66
N GLY A 470 33.33 9.66 8.40
CA GLY A 470 34.41 8.94 9.08
C GLY A 470 34.37 7.41 8.93
N GLY A 471 33.85 6.90 7.81
CA GLY A 471 33.68 5.46 7.55
C GLY A 471 32.50 4.81 8.28
N THR A 472 31.61 5.62 8.86
CA THR A 472 30.34 5.16 9.46
C THR A 472 29.21 5.64 8.58
N ILE A 473 28.37 4.71 8.12
CA ILE A 473 27.12 5.01 7.42
C ILE A 473 26.01 5.09 8.46
N THR A 474 25.17 6.11 8.37
CA THR A 474 23.95 6.28 9.16
C THR A 474 22.76 6.29 8.21
N VAL A 475 21.79 5.43 8.47
CA VAL A 475 20.53 5.32 7.72
C VAL A 475 19.39 5.68 8.66
N THR A 476 18.47 6.52 8.24
CA THR A 476 17.22 6.86 8.94
C THR A 476 16.02 6.55 8.06
N TRP A 477 14.89 6.23 8.69
CA TRP A 477 13.67 5.83 8.00
C TRP A 477 12.43 6.19 8.80
N LEU A 478 11.28 6.20 8.12
CA LEU A 478 9.96 6.30 8.71
C LEU A 478 9.18 5.02 8.39
N SER A 479 8.63 4.37 9.42
CA SER A 479 7.83 3.15 9.29
C SER A 479 6.40 3.39 9.77
N PRO A 480 5.39 2.89 9.03
CA PRO A 480 4.06 2.63 9.58
C PRO A 480 4.13 1.69 10.79
N ASP A 481 3.16 1.82 11.68
CA ASP A 481 2.99 0.87 12.77
C ASP A 481 2.46 -0.47 12.24
N ASP A 482 3.06 -1.58 12.68
CA ASP A 482 2.62 -2.92 12.30
C ASP A 482 2.70 -3.88 13.49
N ASP A 483 1.61 -4.59 13.76
CA ASP A 483 1.46 -5.49 14.89
C ASP A 483 2.35 -6.76 14.77
N ASP A 484 2.86 -7.07 13.57
CA ASP A 484 3.81 -8.18 13.32
C ASP A 484 5.28 -7.74 13.24
N LEU A 485 5.57 -6.45 13.46
CA LEU A 485 6.92 -5.95 13.31
C LEU A 485 7.81 -6.38 14.48
N ASP A 486 8.79 -7.22 14.20
CA ASP A 486 9.81 -7.67 15.16
C ASP A 486 11.05 -6.75 15.17
N GLY A 487 11.26 -5.97 14.11
CA GLY A 487 12.40 -5.08 13.98
C GLY A 487 12.76 -4.73 12.54
N PHE A 488 13.97 -4.23 12.36
CA PHE A 488 14.51 -3.87 11.04
C PHE A 488 15.91 -4.42 10.83
N VAL A 489 16.20 -4.75 9.58
CA VAL A 489 17.55 -5.04 9.09
C VAL A 489 17.96 -3.93 8.14
N VAL A 490 19.14 -3.35 8.37
CA VAL A 490 19.82 -2.57 7.33
C VAL A 490 20.68 -3.54 6.54
N GLU A 491 20.37 -3.70 5.26
CA GLU A 491 21.17 -4.49 4.33
C GLU A 491 22.15 -3.58 3.59
N ALA A 492 23.33 -4.12 3.29
CA ALA A 492 24.32 -3.46 2.46
C ALA A 492 24.77 -4.35 1.31
N SER A 493 25.12 -3.73 0.19
CA SER A 493 25.64 -4.41 -1.00
C SER A 493 26.78 -3.61 -1.64
N THR A 494 27.67 -4.33 -2.36
CA THR A 494 28.71 -3.71 -3.20
C THR A 494 28.31 -3.60 -4.67
N ASP A 495 27.28 -4.32 -5.11
CA ASP A 495 26.86 -4.45 -6.51
C ASP A 495 25.38 -4.09 -6.74
N GLY A 496 24.63 -3.77 -5.68
CA GLY A 496 23.19 -3.46 -5.75
C GLY A 496 22.30 -4.69 -5.92
N ALA A 497 22.88 -5.89 -6.04
CA ALA A 497 22.15 -7.13 -6.34
C ALA A 497 22.32 -8.18 -5.22
N SER A 498 23.52 -8.32 -4.70
CA SER A 498 23.90 -9.27 -3.65
C SER A 498 23.85 -8.57 -2.29
N TRP A 499 22.76 -8.77 -1.56
CA TRP A 499 22.51 -8.10 -0.29
C TRP A 499 22.96 -8.94 0.91
N ALA A 500 23.52 -8.27 1.92
CA ALA A 500 23.88 -8.87 3.20
C ALA A 500 23.47 -7.98 4.36
N THR A 501 23.09 -8.59 5.48
CA THR A 501 22.82 -7.88 6.72
C THR A 501 24.05 -7.10 7.20
N ALA A 502 23.93 -5.77 7.26
CA ALA A 502 24.94 -4.90 7.85
C ALA A 502 24.69 -4.72 9.35
N ALA A 503 23.42 -4.58 9.74
CA ALA A 503 23.01 -4.42 11.13
C ALA A 503 21.50 -4.71 11.31
N THR A 504 21.10 -4.91 12.57
CA THR A 504 19.72 -5.24 12.97
C THR A 504 19.33 -4.43 14.19
N THR A 505 18.07 -4.00 14.27
CA THR A 505 17.51 -3.22 15.38
C THR A 505 16.06 -3.65 15.68
N GLY A 506 15.54 -3.18 16.81
CA GLY A 506 14.15 -3.45 17.23
C GLY A 506 13.11 -2.61 16.46
N PRO A 507 11.81 -2.85 16.71
CA PRO A 507 10.70 -2.31 15.91
C PRO A 507 10.45 -0.82 16.13
N GLU A 508 10.95 -0.25 17.25
CA GLU A 508 10.80 1.17 17.60
C GLU A 508 11.88 2.07 17.00
N ALA A 509 12.82 1.51 16.22
CA ALA A 509 13.94 2.28 15.68
C ALA A 509 13.53 3.03 14.40
N ASP A 510 14.01 4.27 14.30
CA ASP A 510 13.88 5.18 13.14
C ASP A 510 15.23 5.45 12.46
N GLY A 511 16.28 4.80 12.94
CA GLY A 511 17.62 4.94 12.39
C GLY A 511 18.64 4.01 13.01
N LEU A 512 19.72 3.77 12.26
CA LEU A 512 20.84 2.97 12.71
C LEU A 512 22.14 3.34 11.96
N SER A 513 23.28 3.19 12.64
CA SER A 513 24.61 3.38 12.07
C SER A 513 25.43 2.10 12.06
N PHE A 514 26.27 1.91 11.04
CA PHE A 514 27.22 0.80 10.94
C PHE A 514 28.52 1.23 10.24
N GLY A 515 29.60 0.52 10.54
CA GLY A 515 30.91 0.79 9.92
C GLY A 515 31.01 0.16 8.53
N ALA A 516 31.50 0.92 7.55
CA ALA A 516 31.72 0.45 6.18
C ALA A 516 33.12 0.83 5.68
N GLY A 517 33.78 -0.12 5.00
CA GLY A 517 35.11 0.06 4.42
C GLY A 517 35.14 0.82 3.09
N GLY A 518 34.09 1.57 2.76
CA GLY A 518 33.90 2.29 1.50
C GLY A 518 32.43 2.48 1.17
N ALA A 519 32.14 3.05 -0.01
CA ALA A 519 30.77 3.26 -0.46
C ALA A 519 30.01 1.94 -0.66
N ARG A 520 28.71 1.94 -0.36
CA ARG A 520 27.83 0.77 -0.36
C ARG A 520 26.43 1.16 -0.80
N TRP A 521 25.77 0.23 -1.48
CA TRP A 521 24.33 0.20 -1.57
C TRP A 521 23.76 -0.11 -0.18
N VAL A 522 22.68 0.56 0.21
CA VAL A 522 21.97 0.35 1.47
C VAL A 522 20.46 0.39 1.26
N ARG A 523 19.74 -0.44 2.01
CA ARG A 523 18.28 -0.43 2.11
C ARG A 523 17.83 -0.93 3.48
N VAL A 524 16.61 -0.59 3.88
CA VAL A 524 15.97 -1.06 5.12
C VAL A 524 14.97 -2.16 4.79
N VAL A 525 15.01 -3.26 5.53
CA VAL A 525 14.09 -4.39 5.36
C VAL A 525 13.37 -4.65 6.70
N PRO A 526 12.03 -4.64 6.74
CA PRO A 526 11.30 -4.99 7.95
C PRO A 526 11.45 -6.48 8.27
N LEU A 527 11.59 -6.79 9.56
CA LEU A 527 11.45 -8.14 10.10
C LEU A 527 10.00 -8.31 10.56
N THR A 528 9.23 -9.10 9.83
CA THR A 528 7.80 -9.25 10.05
C THR A 528 7.46 -10.71 10.33
N GLU A 529 6.72 -10.97 11.41
CA GLU A 529 6.29 -12.32 11.78
C GLU A 529 5.60 -13.03 10.60
N GLY A 530 5.96 -14.28 10.33
CA GLY A 530 5.39 -15.05 9.22
C GLY A 530 5.80 -14.59 7.81
N VAL A 531 6.70 -13.61 7.67
CA VAL A 531 7.25 -13.17 6.37
C VAL A 531 8.74 -13.50 6.33
N ALA A 532 9.15 -14.33 5.37
CA ALA A 532 10.57 -14.60 5.16
C ALA A 532 11.28 -13.33 4.64
N ALA A 533 12.56 -13.13 4.98
CA ALA A 533 13.32 -11.94 4.57
C ALA A 533 13.29 -11.66 3.06
N ALA A 534 13.32 -12.70 2.22
CA ALA A 534 13.23 -12.55 0.76
C ALA A 534 11.84 -12.13 0.25
N GLY A 535 10.80 -12.33 1.06
CA GLY A 535 9.42 -11.92 0.79
C GLY A 535 9.05 -10.59 1.42
N ALA A 536 9.88 -10.01 2.29
CA ALA A 536 9.66 -8.68 2.84
C ALA A 536 9.76 -7.61 1.74
N LEU A 537 9.07 -6.49 1.94
CA LEU A 537 9.13 -5.31 1.08
C LEU A 537 10.25 -4.41 1.61
N PRO A 538 11.39 -4.27 0.92
CA PRO A 538 12.41 -3.33 1.33
C PRO A 538 11.96 -1.88 1.10
N SER A 539 12.62 -0.94 1.77
CA SER A 539 12.64 0.46 1.34
C SER A 539 13.32 0.62 -0.03
N ASP A 540 13.31 1.84 -0.54
CA ASP A 540 14.20 2.23 -1.64
C ASP A 540 15.66 2.00 -1.28
N ALA A 541 16.47 1.76 -2.32
CA ALA A 541 17.88 1.47 -2.22
C ALA A 541 18.71 2.67 -2.69
N VAL A 542 19.67 3.08 -1.85
CA VAL A 542 20.56 4.22 -2.11
C VAL A 542 22.02 3.81 -2.05
N PHE A 543 22.90 4.56 -2.71
CA PHE A 543 24.34 4.31 -2.74
C PHE A 543 25.09 5.41 -2.00
N VAL A 544 25.70 5.05 -0.87
CA VAL A 544 26.27 6.01 0.09
C VAL A 544 27.71 5.69 0.43
N GLY A 545 28.55 6.73 0.58
CA GLY A 545 29.93 6.58 1.05
C GLY A 545 30.70 7.89 1.11
N GLY A 546 31.91 7.86 1.68
CA GLY A 546 32.83 9.02 1.73
C GLY A 546 32.37 10.15 2.65
N ASP A 547 33.21 11.18 2.78
CA ASP A 547 32.75 12.53 3.09
C ASP A 547 32.53 13.19 1.71
N VAL A 548 31.30 13.56 1.37
CA VAL A 548 30.89 13.84 -0.03
C VAL A 548 30.27 15.23 -0.16
N ASP A 549 30.57 15.86 -1.30
CA ASP A 549 30.08 17.19 -1.65
C ASP A 549 28.74 17.14 -2.43
N ALA A 550 28.19 15.95 -2.64
CA ALA A 550 26.97 15.71 -3.40
C ALA A 550 25.87 15.03 -2.58
N LEU A 551 24.64 15.52 -2.74
CA LEU A 551 23.41 14.91 -2.23
C LEU A 551 22.54 14.48 -3.42
N VAL A 552 22.09 13.23 -3.43
CA VAL A 552 21.03 12.77 -4.32
C VAL A 552 19.72 12.79 -3.53
N VAL A 553 18.75 13.59 -3.99
CA VAL A 553 17.40 13.64 -3.44
C VAL A 553 16.53 12.74 -4.29
N ASP A 554 15.92 11.75 -3.65
CA ASP A 554 14.85 10.95 -4.22
C ASP A 554 13.54 11.67 -3.92
N GLY A 555 12.99 12.36 -4.90
CA GLY A 555 11.69 13.02 -4.81
C GLY A 555 10.75 12.41 -5.84
N PHE A 556 10.78 11.09 -6.00
CA PHE A 556 9.88 10.36 -6.86
C PHE A 556 8.88 9.58 -6.01
N ASP A 557 7.66 10.09 -5.91
CA ASP A 557 6.60 9.53 -5.06
C ASP A 557 5.48 8.81 -5.85
N ARG A 558 5.49 8.91 -7.19
CA ARG A 558 4.43 8.39 -8.05
C ARG A 558 4.38 6.86 -8.02
N VAL A 559 3.33 6.32 -7.39
CA VAL A 559 3.08 4.87 -7.34
C VAL A 559 2.01 4.43 -8.35
N LEU A 560 1.21 5.37 -8.87
CA LEU A 560 0.07 5.05 -9.74
C LEU A 560 -0.06 6.02 -10.91
N GLY A 561 -0.34 5.45 -12.08
CA GLY A 561 -0.73 6.23 -13.26
C GLY A 561 0.43 6.82 -14.03
N GLY A 562 1.67 6.56 -13.60
CA GLY A 562 2.88 6.67 -14.40
C GLY A 562 3.27 5.32 -15.02
N SER A 563 4.44 5.31 -15.63
CA SER A 563 5.07 4.16 -16.25
C SER A 563 5.74 3.23 -15.23
N PHE A 564 6.13 3.75 -14.07
CA PHE A 564 6.56 2.93 -12.94
C PHE A 564 5.38 2.50 -12.04
N SER A 565 5.33 1.23 -11.66
CA SER A 565 4.28 0.67 -10.79
C SER A 565 4.82 -0.02 -9.53
N GLY A 566 6.14 0.04 -9.31
CA GLY A 566 6.79 -0.61 -8.17
C GLY A 566 6.48 0.08 -6.84
N LEU A 567 6.59 -0.67 -5.74
CA LEU A 567 6.43 -0.14 -4.38
C LEU A 567 7.76 0.30 -3.73
N HIS A 568 8.87 0.06 -4.42
CA HIS A 568 10.22 0.48 -4.06
C HIS A 568 11.10 0.51 -5.33
N HIS A 569 12.14 1.34 -5.34
CA HIS A 569 13.10 1.48 -6.43
C HIS A 569 14.55 1.68 -5.94
N ASP A 570 15.46 1.87 -6.90
CA ASP A 570 16.90 2.09 -6.66
C ASP A 570 17.44 3.34 -7.39
N PHE A 571 16.56 4.27 -7.80
CA PHE A 571 16.88 5.41 -8.67
C PHE A 571 17.98 6.31 -8.09
N ALA A 572 17.79 6.80 -6.86
CA ALA A 572 18.82 7.58 -6.18
C ALA A 572 20.12 6.78 -5.97
N GLY A 573 20.02 5.47 -5.77
CA GLY A 573 21.18 4.58 -5.69
C GLY A 573 21.97 4.46 -6.99
N ARG A 574 21.29 4.36 -8.14
CA ARG A 574 21.94 4.33 -9.47
C ARG A 574 22.73 5.60 -9.73
N VAL A 575 22.13 6.75 -9.47
CA VAL A 575 22.77 8.06 -9.65
C VAL A 575 23.90 8.27 -8.64
N GLY A 576 23.70 7.88 -7.37
CA GLY A 576 24.75 7.92 -6.35
C GLY A 576 25.95 7.02 -6.68
N ALA A 577 25.70 5.84 -7.25
CA ALA A 577 26.75 4.93 -7.71
C ALA A 577 27.51 5.49 -8.93
N ALA A 578 26.82 6.17 -9.84
CA ALA A 578 27.40 6.85 -11.00
C ALA A 578 28.34 8.00 -10.60
N LEU A 579 28.05 8.69 -9.49
CA LEU A 579 28.94 9.68 -8.86
C LEU A 579 30.13 9.03 -8.13
N GLY A 580 30.08 7.72 -7.87
CA GLY A 580 31.06 6.98 -7.09
C GLY A 580 30.92 7.09 -5.57
N ALA A 581 30.25 8.14 -5.08
CA ALA A 581 29.74 8.28 -3.70
C ALA A 581 28.85 9.53 -3.59
N ALA A 582 27.74 9.45 -2.88
CA ALA A 582 26.89 10.59 -2.52
C ALA A 582 26.23 10.36 -1.15
N ALA A 583 25.69 11.42 -0.55
CA ALA A 583 24.64 11.27 0.44
C ALA A 583 23.32 11.07 -0.29
N ALA A 584 22.33 10.47 0.38
CA ALA A 584 20.99 10.33 -0.16
C ALA A 584 19.95 10.77 0.86
N ALA A 585 18.84 11.35 0.39
CA ALA A 585 17.70 11.73 1.20
C ALA A 585 16.41 11.64 0.38
N SER A 586 15.27 11.42 1.04
CA SER A 586 13.98 11.72 0.41
C SER A 586 13.74 13.23 0.35
N ASN A 587 12.88 13.69 -0.55
CA ASN A 587 12.38 15.06 -0.58
C ASN A 587 11.80 15.47 0.79
N GLU A 588 11.05 14.61 1.48
CA GLU A 588 10.48 14.99 2.76
C GLU A 588 11.52 15.11 3.86
N ALA A 589 12.60 14.32 3.84
CA ALA A 589 13.71 14.50 4.78
C ALA A 589 14.39 15.88 4.59
N VAL A 590 14.47 16.37 3.35
CA VAL A 590 14.94 17.73 3.05
C VAL A 590 13.95 18.78 3.57
N LEU A 591 12.65 18.66 3.22
CA LEU A 591 11.62 19.63 3.62
C LEU A 591 11.45 19.73 5.14
N ARG A 592 11.69 18.63 5.87
CA ARG A 592 11.65 18.60 7.34
C ARG A 592 12.93 19.08 8.01
N GLY A 593 13.97 19.38 7.22
CA GLY A 593 15.27 19.82 7.73
C GLY A 593 16.07 18.72 8.42
N GLU A 594 15.74 17.45 8.16
CA GLU A 594 16.51 16.28 8.62
C GLU A 594 17.84 16.19 7.86
N VAL A 595 17.83 16.60 6.58
CA VAL A 595 19.02 16.78 5.74
C VAL A 595 19.07 18.20 5.21
N ALA A 596 20.15 18.93 5.53
CA ALA A 596 20.35 20.29 5.04
C ALA A 596 21.07 20.28 3.68
N MET A 597 20.40 20.72 2.61
CA MET A 597 21.02 20.84 1.28
C MET A 597 22.27 21.73 1.28
N SER A 598 22.32 22.76 2.14
CA SER A 598 23.46 23.67 2.27
C SER A 598 24.76 23.03 2.78
N ALA A 599 24.73 21.75 3.18
CA ALA A 599 25.92 20.97 3.51
C ALA A 599 26.62 20.39 2.27
N TYR A 600 26.03 20.52 1.08
CA TYR A 600 26.51 19.91 -0.17
C TYR A 600 26.70 20.96 -1.26
N ASP A 601 27.79 20.85 -2.01
CA ASP A 601 28.13 21.74 -3.13
C ASP A 601 27.19 21.53 -4.32
N VAL A 602 26.67 20.31 -4.49
CA VAL A 602 25.69 19.98 -5.53
C VAL A 602 24.58 19.07 -5.00
N VAL A 603 23.35 19.36 -5.40
CA VAL A 603 22.16 18.52 -5.20
C VAL A 603 21.73 17.98 -6.55
N ILE A 604 21.53 16.67 -6.66
CA ILE A 604 20.86 16.03 -7.79
C ILE A 604 19.49 15.59 -7.31
N TRP A 605 18.43 16.22 -7.81
CA TRP A 605 17.05 15.94 -7.43
C TRP A 605 16.37 15.15 -8.55
N LEU A 606 15.95 13.93 -8.21
CA LEU A 606 15.28 13.01 -9.11
C LEU A 606 13.78 13.07 -8.84
N VAL A 607 13.00 13.27 -9.90
CA VAL A 607 11.53 13.24 -9.85
C VAL A 607 10.97 12.19 -10.82
N GLY A 608 11.80 11.26 -11.32
CA GLY A 608 11.39 10.15 -12.17
C GLY A 608 10.40 10.55 -13.26
N ASP A 609 9.28 9.83 -13.33
CA ASP A 609 8.10 10.16 -14.13
C ASP A 609 6.97 10.79 -13.29
N GLU A 610 7.28 11.62 -12.29
CA GLU A 610 6.27 12.45 -11.63
C GLU A 610 5.60 13.41 -12.61
N SER A 611 4.31 13.68 -12.36
CA SER A 611 3.51 14.58 -13.19
C SER A 611 2.38 15.19 -12.37
N THR A 612 1.38 15.74 -13.04
CA THR A 612 0.27 16.52 -12.50
C THR A 612 -0.50 15.89 -11.33
N GLY A 613 -0.55 14.56 -11.22
CA GLY A 613 -1.28 13.88 -10.14
C GLY A 613 -0.56 13.93 -8.79
N ASP A 614 0.77 13.83 -8.84
CA ASP A 614 1.67 13.70 -7.70
C ASP A 614 2.46 15.00 -7.45
N HIS A 615 2.43 15.92 -8.42
CA HIS A 615 3.07 17.24 -8.46
C HIS A 615 4.60 17.20 -8.53
N THR A 616 5.12 17.54 -9.70
CA THR A 616 6.56 17.66 -9.90
C THR A 616 7.07 18.96 -9.28
N PHE A 617 7.93 18.90 -8.26
CA PHE A 617 8.38 20.08 -7.51
C PHE A 617 7.22 20.90 -6.95
N ASP A 618 6.63 20.46 -5.84
CA ASP A 618 5.57 21.19 -5.15
C ASP A 618 6.04 22.60 -4.69
N PRO A 619 5.14 23.51 -4.27
CA PRO A 619 5.54 24.85 -3.84
C PRO A 619 6.58 24.90 -2.71
N ASP A 620 6.54 23.97 -1.75
CA ASP A 620 7.49 23.92 -0.64
C ASP A 620 8.86 23.43 -1.14
N GLU A 621 8.90 22.50 -2.10
CA GLU A 621 10.12 22.05 -2.78
C GLU A 621 10.74 23.15 -3.65
N GLN A 622 9.92 23.88 -4.41
CA GLN A 622 10.35 25.04 -5.20
C GLN A 622 11.00 26.11 -4.31
N ASP A 623 10.41 26.40 -3.15
CA ASP A 623 10.94 27.35 -2.18
C ASP A 623 12.26 26.85 -1.55
N ALA A 624 12.33 25.57 -1.17
CA ALA A 624 13.53 24.96 -0.61
C ALA A 624 14.71 24.98 -1.60
N ILE A 625 14.45 24.62 -2.86
CA ILE A 625 15.43 24.65 -3.94
C ILE A 625 15.89 26.09 -4.23
N THR A 626 14.95 27.03 -4.31
CA THR A 626 15.28 28.45 -4.54
C THR A 626 16.19 28.98 -3.45
N ALA A 627 15.90 28.67 -2.18
CA ALA A 627 16.73 29.07 -1.05
C ALA A 627 18.14 28.45 -1.09
N TYR A 628 18.25 27.20 -1.51
CA TYR A 628 19.54 26.53 -1.69
C TYR A 628 20.39 27.19 -2.79
N LEU A 629 19.79 27.46 -3.95
CA LEU A 629 20.46 28.13 -5.07
C LEU A 629 20.86 29.57 -4.73
N ASP A 630 20.03 30.30 -3.99
CA ASP A 630 20.37 31.65 -3.50
C ASP A 630 21.50 31.63 -2.46
N GLY A 631 21.66 30.51 -1.76
CA GLY A 631 22.81 30.22 -0.88
C GLY A 631 24.11 29.92 -1.63
N GLY A 632 24.08 29.80 -2.96
CA GLY A 632 25.22 29.50 -3.81
C GLY A 632 25.43 28.01 -4.10
N GLY A 633 24.45 27.15 -3.79
CA GLY A 633 24.46 25.75 -4.16
C GLY A 633 24.23 25.51 -5.66
N ALA A 634 24.48 24.27 -6.11
CA ALA A 634 24.29 23.86 -7.50
C ALA A 634 23.23 22.74 -7.62
N LEU A 635 22.34 22.83 -8.62
CA LEU A 635 21.27 21.85 -8.82
C LEU A 635 21.38 21.10 -10.16
N VAL A 636 21.14 19.80 -10.14
CA VAL A 636 20.72 19.00 -11.29
C VAL A 636 19.31 18.48 -11.02
N ALA A 637 18.30 18.98 -11.72
CA ALA A 637 16.93 18.46 -11.67
C ALA A 637 16.71 17.49 -12.83
N SER A 638 16.16 16.31 -12.56
CA SER A 638 16.05 15.22 -13.53
C SER A 638 14.72 14.49 -13.42
N GLY A 639 14.00 14.41 -14.54
CA GLY A 639 12.76 13.67 -14.66
C GLY A 639 12.08 13.94 -16.00
N SER A 640 11.12 13.10 -16.36
CA SER A 640 10.13 13.40 -17.40
C SER A 640 9.03 14.30 -16.83
N GLU A 641 8.21 14.87 -17.70
CA GLU A 641 7.06 15.74 -17.36
C GLU A 641 7.33 16.98 -16.45
N ILE A 642 8.58 17.31 -16.07
CA ILE A 642 8.94 18.53 -15.30
C ILE A 642 8.38 19.80 -15.96
N GLY A 643 8.64 19.97 -17.26
CA GLY A 643 8.15 21.08 -18.04
C GLY A 643 6.64 21.01 -18.28
N TRP A 644 6.10 19.81 -18.50
CA TRP A 644 4.65 19.63 -18.63
C TRP A 644 3.92 20.11 -17.38
N ASP A 645 4.32 19.66 -16.20
CA ASP A 645 3.63 20.02 -14.97
C ASP A 645 3.89 21.49 -14.58
N LEU A 646 5.16 21.90 -14.52
CA LEU A 646 5.50 23.24 -14.05
C LEU A 646 5.04 24.34 -15.03
N ASP A 647 5.26 24.18 -16.32
CA ASP A 647 4.98 25.22 -17.32
C ASP A 647 3.62 25.02 -18.02
N ALA A 648 3.33 23.83 -18.55
CA ALA A 648 2.11 23.61 -19.33
C ALA A 648 0.84 23.56 -18.47
N LYS A 649 0.88 22.94 -17.28
CA LYS A 649 -0.20 23.01 -16.28
C LYS A 649 -0.15 24.26 -15.42
N GLY A 650 1.00 24.90 -15.35
CA GLY A 650 1.18 26.18 -14.68
C GLY A 650 1.40 26.06 -13.17
N HIS A 651 2.00 24.96 -12.72
CA HIS A 651 2.32 24.72 -11.31
C HIS A 651 3.66 25.33 -10.84
N GLY A 652 4.52 25.78 -11.76
CA GLY A 652 5.77 26.45 -11.39
C GLY A 652 6.57 27.00 -12.57
N ARG A 653 5.91 27.58 -13.58
CA ARG A 653 6.58 28.16 -14.78
C ARG A 653 7.71 29.11 -14.41
N ALA A 654 7.49 29.99 -13.44
CA ALA A 654 8.49 30.96 -13.01
C ALA A 654 9.71 30.28 -12.36
N PHE A 655 9.48 29.21 -11.60
CA PHE A 655 10.53 28.38 -11.03
C PHE A 655 11.34 27.70 -12.13
N LEU A 656 10.69 27.03 -13.10
CA LEU A 656 11.37 26.41 -14.24
C LEU A 656 12.25 27.41 -15.03
N THR A 657 11.70 28.58 -15.38
CA THR A 657 12.46 29.65 -16.05
C THR A 657 13.64 30.13 -15.21
N SER A 658 13.52 30.13 -13.88
CA SER A 658 14.62 30.54 -12.98
C SER A 658 15.81 29.57 -12.98
N LEU A 659 15.57 28.31 -13.37
CA LEU A 659 16.60 27.28 -13.57
C LEU A 659 17.25 27.37 -14.96
N GLY A 660 16.76 28.24 -15.84
CA GLY A 660 17.25 28.45 -17.21
C GLY A 660 16.51 27.65 -18.29
N ALA A 661 15.46 26.92 -17.94
CA ALA A 661 14.68 26.09 -18.85
C ALA A 661 13.26 26.64 -19.03
N ASP A 662 12.63 26.38 -20.18
CA ASP A 662 11.19 26.49 -20.36
C ASP A 662 10.67 25.26 -21.11
N TYR A 663 9.38 24.97 -21.03
CA TYR A 663 8.77 23.84 -21.75
C TYR A 663 8.62 24.09 -23.24
N ALA A 664 8.94 23.09 -24.07
CA ALA A 664 8.78 23.14 -25.52
C ALA A 664 7.80 22.10 -26.07
N GLY A 665 7.66 20.93 -25.43
CA GLY A 665 6.70 19.91 -25.82
C GLY A 665 6.76 18.68 -24.93
N ASP A 666 5.67 17.93 -24.93
CA ASP A 666 5.35 16.84 -23.99
C ASP A 666 6.20 15.60 -24.22
N ASP A 667 6.56 15.36 -25.48
CA ASP A 667 7.29 14.19 -25.88
C ASP A 667 8.32 14.59 -26.95
N ALA A 668 9.59 14.40 -26.59
CA ALA A 668 10.73 14.60 -27.46
C ALA A 668 10.83 13.56 -28.60
N ASN A 669 10.02 12.51 -28.56
CA ASN A 669 9.94 11.42 -29.54
C ASN A 669 11.33 10.79 -29.82
N SER A 670 12.18 10.69 -28.80
CA SER A 670 13.56 10.22 -28.94
C SER A 670 14.17 9.76 -27.62
N TYR A 671 14.68 8.53 -27.64
CA TYR A 671 15.45 7.92 -26.55
C TYR A 671 16.97 7.98 -26.74
N THR A 672 17.44 8.80 -27.67
CA THR A 672 18.87 9.03 -27.93
C THR A 672 19.22 10.46 -27.55
N VAL A 673 20.33 10.64 -26.85
CA VAL A 673 20.79 11.94 -26.33
C VAL A 673 22.28 12.11 -26.64
N SER A 674 22.73 13.35 -26.85
CA SER A 674 24.15 13.68 -27.03
C SER A 674 24.49 15.02 -26.38
N GLY A 675 25.75 15.17 -25.99
CA GLY A 675 26.27 16.41 -25.45
C GLY A 675 26.33 17.54 -26.47
N VAL A 676 25.95 18.75 -26.07
CA VAL A 676 26.08 19.99 -26.85
C VAL A 676 26.59 21.13 -25.98
N GLY A 677 26.98 22.25 -26.59
CA GLY A 677 27.44 23.43 -25.84
C GLY A 677 28.62 23.10 -24.93
N ALA A 678 28.52 23.48 -23.65
CA ALA A 678 29.51 23.18 -22.62
C ALA A 678 29.77 21.68 -22.44
N LEU A 679 28.80 20.81 -22.75
CA LEU A 679 28.90 19.36 -22.62
C LEU A 679 29.15 18.63 -23.94
N SER A 680 29.65 19.32 -24.98
CA SER A 680 29.93 18.73 -26.30
C SER A 680 30.94 17.56 -26.32
N SER A 681 31.60 17.26 -25.20
CA SER A 681 32.46 16.08 -25.02
C SER A 681 31.72 14.82 -24.57
N VAL A 682 30.43 14.92 -24.19
CA VAL A 682 29.61 13.75 -23.84
C VAL A 682 29.18 13.07 -25.13
N ASP A 683 29.67 11.84 -25.35
CA ASP A 683 29.32 11.02 -26.50
C ASP A 683 27.81 10.67 -26.50
N PRO A 684 27.21 10.31 -27.66
CA PRO A 684 25.82 9.92 -27.71
C PRO A 684 25.53 8.65 -26.91
N PHE A 685 24.41 8.65 -26.18
CA PHE A 685 23.93 7.53 -25.35
C PHE A 685 22.42 7.32 -25.51
N THR A 686 21.90 6.24 -24.93
CA THR A 686 20.46 5.91 -24.90
C THR A 686 19.92 5.80 -23.48
N PHE A 687 18.61 6.00 -23.35
CA PHE A 687 17.86 5.80 -22.10
C PHE A 687 16.53 5.10 -22.40
N SER A 688 15.83 4.61 -21.37
CA SER A 688 14.53 3.94 -21.52
C SER A 688 14.58 2.68 -22.42
N GLY A 689 15.74 2.02 -22.52
CA GLY A 689 15.89 0.77 -23.24
C GLY A 689 15.29 -0.42 -22.49
N ALA A 690 15.44 -1.62 -23.04
CA ALA A 690 14.83 -2.84 -22.48
C ALA A 690 15.34 -3.24 -21.07
N SER A 691 16.43 -2.65 -20.60
CA SER A 691 16.99 -2.84 -19.26
C SER A 691 16.66 -1.71 -18.28
N ALA A 692 15.96 -0.68 -18.74
CA ALA A 692 15.53 0.42 -17.91
C ALA A 692 14.51 -0.07 -16.85
N PRO A 693 14.51 0.51 -15.63
CA PRO A 693 13.56 0.15 -14.57
C PRO A 693 12.08 0.22 -14.99
N TYR A 694 11.74 1.17 -15.83
CA TYR A 694 10.44 1.35 -16.48
C TYR A 694 10.64 1.95 -17.88
N GLN A 695 9.60 1.91 -18.70
CA GLN A 695 9.61 2.54 -20.02
C GLN A 695 9.08 3.96 -19.90
N GLU A 696 9.93 4.95 -20.14
CA GLU A 696 9.52 6.35 -20.21
C GLU A 696 8.72 6.63 -21.47
N ASP A 697 7.52 7.20 -21.31
CA ASP A 697 6.56 7.41 -22.39
C ASP A 697 6.47 8.88 -22.86
N PHE A 698 6.85 9.83 -22.01
CA PHE A 698 6.72 11.27 -22.24
C PHE A 698 7.98 12.05 -21.76
N PRO A 699 9.16 11.80 -22.35
CA PRO A 699 10.33 12.62 -22.06
C PRO A 699 10.14 14.04 -22.60
N ASP A 700 10.23 15.03 -21.73
CA ASP A 700 9.99 16.43 -22.06
C ASP A 700 11.01 16.96 -23.06
N ALA A 701 10.50 17.69 -24.05
CA ALA A 701 11.31 18.58 -24.86
C ALA A 701 11.39 19.96 -24.20
N LEU A 702 12.61 20.41 -23.93
CA LEU A 702 12.89 21.70 -23.31
C LEU A 702 13.26 22.76 -24.35
N ARG A 703 13.31 24.02 -23.93
CA ARG A 703 13.96 25.13 -24.65
C ARG A 703 14.65 26.06 -23.66
N VAL A 704 15.58 26.86 -24.17
CA VAL A 704 16.29 27.88 -23.38
C VAL A 704 15.31 28.90 -22.79
N GLY A 705 15.30 29.01 -21.46
CA GLY A 705 14.64 30.05 -20.69
C GLY A 705 15.66 31.03 -20.08
N GLY A 706 15.32 32.31 -20.00
CA GLY A 706 16.21 33.33 -19.41
C GLY A 706 17.61 33.37 -20.04
N ASP A 707 18.64 33.30 -19.20
CA ASP A 707 20.07 33.27 -19.59
C ASP A 707 20.62 31.84 -19.73
N GLY A 708 19.75 30.83 -19.82
CA GLY A 708 20.14 29.43 -19.92
C GLY A 708 20.87 29.06 -21.21
N GLU A 709 21.47 27.88 -21.20
CA GLU A 709 22.06 27.25 -22.39
C GLU A 709 21.64 25.79 -22.51
N GLU A 710 21.49 25.34 -23.76
CA GLU A 710 21.26 23.93 -24.08
C GLU A 710 22.58 23.16 -23.91
N VAL A 711 22.54 22.10 -23.11
CA VAL A 711 23.72 21.28 -22.78
C VAL A 711 23.57 19.82 -23.21
N LEU A 712 22.34 19.30 -23.34
CA LEU A 712 22.07 18.00 -23.95
C LEU A 712 20.99 18.14 -25.03
N ARG A 713 21.10 17.32 -26.09
CA ARG A 713 20.18 17.33 -27.23
C ARG A 713 19.70 15.92 -27.56
N TYR A 714 18.40 15.78 -27.78
CA TYR A 714 17.78 14.55 -28.29
C TYR A 714 18.14 14.28 -29.75
N GLY A 715 18.11 13.03 -30.19
CA GLY A 715 18.22 12.64 -31.60
C GLY A 715 17.15 13.28 -32.51
N SER A 716 16.00 13.66 -31.95
CA SER A 716 14.96 14.45 -32.64
C SER A 716 15.38 15.89 -32.95
N GLY A 717 16.45 16.38 -32.32
CA GLY A 717 16.96 17.74 -32.44
C GLY A 717 16.39 18.73 -31.41
N GLN A 718 15.49 18.28 -30.53
CA GLN A 718 14.97 19.05 -29.39
C GLN A 718 15.97 19.05 -28.22
N ALA A 719 15.91 20.06 -27.35
CA ALA A 719 16.79 20.11 -26.19
C ALA A 719 16.35 19.07 -25.15
N ALA A 720 17.32 18.27 -24.68
CA ALA A 720 17.13 17.26 -23.64
C ALA A 720 17.53 17.77 -22.25
N ALA A 721 18.47 18.73 -22.19
CA ALA A 721 18.77 19.44 -20.95
C ALA A 721 19.18 20.88 -21.23
N VAL A 722 18.75 21.76 -20.34
CA VAL A 722 18.98 23.19 -20.39
C VAL A 722 19.33 23.68 -18.99
N GLY A 723 20.30 24.60 -18.87
CA GLY A 723 20.68 25.10 -17.55
C GLY A 723 21.51 26.39 -17.56
N LEU A 724 21.80 26.87 -16.35
CA LEU A 724 22.66 28.00 -16.04
C LEU A 724 23.99 27.47 -15.49
N GLY A 725 25.07 27.63 -16.24
CA GLY A 725 26.40 27.21 -15.79
C GLY A 725 26.80 27.88 -14.48
N GLY A 726 27.24 27.08 -13.50
CA GLY A 726 27.52 27.56 -12.14
C GLY A 726 26.29 27.77 -11.25
N ARG A 727 25.12 27.25 -11.65
CA ARG A 727 23.92 27.29 -10.80
C ARG A 727 23.00 26.08 -10.92
N ALA A 728 22.48 25.76 -12.11
CA ALA A 728 21.43 24.74 -12.24
C ALA A 728 21.38 24.12 -13.64
N VAL A 729 20.85 22.90 -13.74
CA VAL A 729 20.48 22.27 -15.01
C VAL A 729 19.22 21.44 -14.83
N VAL A 730 18.30 21.51 -15.80
CA VAL A 730 17.09 20.69 -15.88
C VAL A 730 17.26 19.69 -17.01
N VAL A 731 17.08 18.41 -16.72
CA VAL A 731 17.12 17.29 -17.66
C VAL A 731 15.68 16.81 -17.86
N GLY A 732 15.19 16.82 -19.10
CA GLY A 732 13.81 16.45 -19.46
C GLY A 732 13.56 14.95 -19.62
N PHE A 733 14.46 14.12 -19.09
CA PHE A 733 14.29 12.68 -18.99
C PHE A 733 14.91 12.20 -17.66
N PRO A 734 14.44 11.07 -17.10
CA PRO A 734 14.98 10.58 -15.84
C PRO A 734 16.37 9.93 -16.02
N LEU A 735 17.37 10.42 -15.29
CA LEU A 735 18.75 9.95 -15.38
C LEU A 735 18.91 8.48 -14.97
N GLU A 736 18.09 7.97 -14.07
CA GLU A 736 18.02 6.57 -13.64
C GLU A 736 17.69 5.60 -14.78
N LEU A 737 17.17 6.11 -15.90
CA LEU A 737 16.82 5.34 -17.10
C LEU A 737 17.92 5.29 -18.15
N VAL A 738 19.07 5.93 -17.95
CA VAL A 738 20.23 5.79 -18.87
C VAL A 738 20.67 4.32 -18.89
N ASP A 739 20.76 3.75 -20.10
CA ASP A 739 20.87 2.30 -20.27
C ASP A 739 22.23 1.73 -19.81
N ASP A 740 23.32 2.42 -20.15
CA ASP A 740 24.68 2.01 -19.80
C ASP A 740 25.15 2.76 -18.55
N PRO A 741 25.49 2.06 -17.44
CA PRO A 741 26.03 2.69 -16.24
C PRO A 741 27.29 3.53 -16.48
N ALA A 742 28.09 3.23 -17.52
CA ALA A 742 29.25 4.03 -17.88
C ALA A 742 28.85 5.38 -18.49
N ASP A 743 27.82 5.40 -19.35
CA ASP A 743 27.27 6.63 -19.92
C ASP A 743 26.59 7.45 -18.83
N LEU A 744 25.87 6.81 -17.90
CA LEU A 744 25.29 7.45 -16.73
C LEU A 744 26.35 8.17 -15.88
N ALA A 745 27.47 7.51 -15.59
CA ALA A 745 28.58 8.11 -14.85
C ALA A 745 29.18 9.33 -15.57
N VAL A 746 29.34 9.26 -16.90
CA VAL A 746 29.84 10.37 -17.70
C VAL A 746 28.87 11.56 -17.67
N VAL A 747 27.58 11.33 -17.94
CA VAL A 747 26.60 12.42 -18.05
C VAL A 747 26.31 13.06 -16.69
N VAL A 748 26.14 12.27 -15.62
CA VAL A 748 25.90 12.79 -14.27
C VAL A 748 27.09 13.64 -13.80
N SER A 749 28.32 13.16 -14.00
CA SER A 749 29.52 13.93 -13.64
C SER A 749 29.64 15.22 -14.46
N ALA A 750 29.29 15.19 -15.75
CA ALA A 750 29.32 16.36 -16.63
C ALA A 750 28.28 17.41 -16.20
N LEU A 751 27.05 16.99 -15.92
CA LEU A 751 25.97 17.86 -15.44
C LEU A 751 26.31 18.50 -14.08
N ALA A 752 26.82 17.71 -13.12
CA ALA A 752 27.23 18.22 -11.81
C ALA A 752 28.40 19.21 -11.90
N THR A 753 29.33 19.00 -12.84
CA THR A 753 30.45 19.93 -13.09
C THR A 753 29.95 21.23 -13.71
N PHE A 754 29.07 21.14 -14.71
CA PHE A 754 28.43 22.29 -15.33
C PHE A 754 27.64 23.13 -14.32
N ALA A 755 26.82 22.47 -13.48
CA ALA A 755 26.03 23.14 -12.45
C ALA A 755 26.91 23.84 -11.39
N ARG A 756 28.12 23.33 -11.11
CA ARG A 756 29.09 23.98 -10.22
C ARG A 756 29.96 25.04 -10.89
N GLY A 757 29.97 25.10 -12.23
CA GLY A 757 30.72 26.09 -13.00
C GLY A 757 32.22 25.80 -13.09
N GLU A 758 32.59 24.51 -13.07
CA GLU A 758 33.98 24.01 -13.05
C GLU A 758 34.57 23.68 -14.42
#